data_AF-A0A6C7DAJ4-F1
#
_entry.id   AF-A0A6C7DAJ4-F1
#
_cell.length_a   1.000
_cell.length_b   1.000
_cell.length_c   1.000
_cell.angle_alpha   90.00
_cell.angle_beta   90.00
_cell.angle_gamma   90.00
#
_symmetry.space_group_name_H-M   'P 1'
#
loop_
_entity.id
_entity.type
_entity.pdbx_description
1 polymer ?
#
loop_
_entity_poly.entity_id
_entity_poly.type
_entity_poly.pdbx_seq_one_letter_code
_entity_poly.pdbx_strand_id
1 'polypeptide(L)'
;MSGTNPVFLVRKAKKSSGQKDAVLWCSDDFEAANATLDYLLIKSGAKLKDYFKAVATNFPVVNELPPEGELSLTFCDSYQLAKDNMTWTQIPGVILSSSEAAAAARQHIVDGVDTETGEVLEDHTENFGDESNSPAQATAPAPELTVVATMPLRHRVLAQYIGEGEYLYHVDASQKKEILRLEMDTDNSYVQNLLLAAENVEAFKKAIEHDIHKIVNAVKKVFPVDGKTPELATVIQFLKTWFETEHIDRGLLVKEWAKGNRVSAIQRTESGANAGGGNKTDRNPDYEHTLDTLDVEIAMATLPMDFNIYELPGSVYRRAKEIVKKKESPFKEWSAALRATPGILDYSRAAIFALIRSAHPEFYHYPGRLQGYINANLTETNHENPTEEALTAARHTPEKDAVEEANRQLAAARGEYVEGISDPNDPKWVKTGTSQPTTEPELVKNVGNGIFDVSALMQNSSTHGTETNPETTSNVQVQKADSDEKQAGDAVQAGEGDLGTGEEAVTVVKLEENQNQDETSQSEPESQQDEPEAVVTWPEYFEPGRYEGIPNEVYHAANGISSTMVKDARVSLMYYDGRHVSKTIKKERSKVLDMGNLVHALALQPEILDEEFSIEPVIPEGALTTTATIRAVIDEHNASLPAQLSADDIKALLEEYNATLPPQLPLGASLEETGQSYMALPAEFQRIEDGQKQTASAMKACIKEYNVTLPAQMKTSGSRDTLLEQLAIINPDLVAQEAQKPQPLKVSGTKADLIQAVKSVKPDTVFADELLDAWRENPGDKILVTRQQYATALAIQSALYAHPEAGKLLQNPTRAVEVSYFGIDDDTGLEIRVRPDVELEYEGLRIGFDLKTISMWDVKEDALKSRLHREITMRDYHLSAGMYCNVADLDKFAWIFVNKDEGYHWVAVVWASESLLELGKLEYRQTIRSIANAMDTGEWPAPITEDYTDELNDYDLRRLDALREMA
;
A
#
# COMPACT_ATOMS: atom_id res chain seq x y z
N MET A 1 1.18 -15.59 10.20
CA MET A 1 2.44 -15.43 10.96
C MET A 1 3.22 -16.73 10.89
N SER A 2 4.47 -16.73 10.42
CA SER A 2 5.40 -17.84 10.63
C SER A 2 5.92 -17.76 12.07
N GLY A 3 5.66 -18.79 12.87
CA GLY A 3 6.09 -18.86 14.27
C GLY A 3 7.58 -19.18 14.43
N THR A 4 8.47 -18.27 14.05
CA THR A 4 9.91 -18.40 14.31
C THR A 4 10.25 -17.78 15.67
N ASN A 5 10.71 -18.62 16.61
CA ASN A 5 11.24 -18.16 17.90
C ASN A 5 12.52 -17.32 17.68
N PRO A 6 12.73 -16.22 18.43
CA PRO A 6 13.91 -15.37 18.25
C PRO A 6 15.21 -16.12 18.57
N VAL A 7 16.22 -15.93 17.74
CA VAL A 7 17.52 -16.60 17.84
C VAL A 7 18.55 -15.62 18.40
N PHE A 8 19.26 -16.02 19.46
CA PHE A 8 20.38 -15.26 20.03
C PHE A 8 21.71 -15.93 19.69
N LEU A 9 22.52 -15.25 18.88
CA LEU A 9 23.79 -15.77 18.38
C LEU A 9 24.97 -15.09 19.04
N VAL A 10 25.99 -15.89 19.37
CA VAL A 10 27.31 -15.41 19.79
C VAL A 10 28.41 -15.97 18.91
N ARG A 11 29.35 -15.11 18.51
CA ARG A 11 30.63 -15.47 17.92
C ARG A 11 31.76 -15.07 18.86
N LYS A 12 32.41 -16.08 19.43
CA LYS A 12 33.61 -15.87 20.26
C LYS A 12 34.79 -15.48 19.39
N ALA A 13 35.52 -14.43 19.78
CA ALA A 13 36.76 -14.03 19.15
C ALA A 13 37.89 -14.99 19.54
N LYS A 14 38.82 -15.24 18.59
CA LYS A 14 40.04 -16.00 18.88
C LYS A 14 40.96 -15.12 19.71
N LYS A 15 41.52 -15.67 20.81
CA LYS A 15 42.46 -14.94 21.70
C LYS A 15 43.64 -14.28 20.96
N SER A 16 44.09 -14.86 19.85
CA SER A 16 45.18 -14.33 19.03
C SER A 16 44.82 -13.09 18.21
N SER A 17 43.52 -12.77 18.06
CA SER A 17 43.04 -11.65 17.24
C SER A 17 42.95 -10.32 17.99
N GLY A 18 42.88 -10.36 19.34
CA GLY A 18 42.64 -9.17 20.16
C GLY A 18 41.23 -8.55 20.02
N GLN A 19 40.33 -9.20 19.27
CA GLN A 19 38.96 -8.73 19.06
C GLN A 19 38.03 -9.10 20.23
N LYS A 20 36.93 -8.36 20.38
CA LYS A 20 35.86 -8.67 21.33
C LYS A 20 34.88 -9.69 20.76
N ASP A 21 34.24 -10.46 21.65
CA ASP A 21 33.14 -11.35 21.30
C ASP A 21 31.97 -10.56 20.73
N ALA A 22 31.28 -11.16 19.76
CA ALA A 22 30.21 -10.52 19.01
C ALA A 22 28.89 -11.24 19.23
N VAL A 23 27.82 -10.47 19.42
CA VAL A 23 26.48 -10.96 19.72
C VAL A 23 25.47 -10.28 18.82
N LEU A 24 24.48 -11.04 18.34
CA LEU A 24 23.34 -10.57 17.56
C LEU A 24 22.11 -11.38 17.95
N TRP A 25 20.94 -10.74 17.94
CA TRP A 25 19.68 -11.47 17.95
C TRP A 25 18.69 -10.92 16.94
N CYS A 26 17.82 -11.79 16.44
CA CYS A 26 16.75 -11.45 15.51
C CYS A 26 15.64 -12.51 15.54
N SER A 27 14.43 -12.09 15.16
CA SER A 27 13.22 -12.91 15.03
C SER A 27 13.15 -13.63 13.67
N ASP A 28 14.29 -14.14 13.21
CA ASP A 28 14.46 -14.88 11.96
C ASP A 28 14.96 -16.31 12.25
N ASP A 29 15.04 -17.14 11.21
CA ASP A 29 15.69 -18.44 11.32
C ASP A 29 17.22 -18.31 11.59
N PHE A 30 17.82 -19.38 12.08
CA PHE A 30 19.23 -19.41 12.44
C PHE A 30 20.18 -19.06 11.28
N GLU A 31 19.83 -19.44 10.04
CA GLU A 31 20.68 -19.24 8.87
C GLU A 31 20.68 -17.78 8.44
N ALA A 32 19.50 -17.16 8.40
CA ALA A 32 19.33 -15.73 8.17
C ALA A 32 20.01 -14.89 9.27
N ALA A 33 19.79 -15.25 10.53
CA ALA A 33 20.43 -14.61 11.69
C ALA A 33 21.96 -14.67 11.60
N ASN A 34 22.51 -15.83 11.26
CA ASN A 34 23.96 -16.03 11.15
C ASN A 34 24.55 -15.28 9.95
N ALA A 35 23.83 -15.21 8.81
CA ALA A 35 24.25 -14.41 7.67
C ALA A 35 24.30 -12.91 8.00
N THR A 36 23.31 -12.41 8.74
CA THR A 36 23.27 -11.02 9.22
C THR A 36 24.42 -10.73 10.17
N LEU A 37 24.69 -11.62 11.13
CA LEU A 37 25.83 -11.50 12.04
C LEU A 37 27.17 -11.43 11.27
N ASP A 38 27.33 -12.28 10.24
CA ASP A 38 28.54 -12.31 9.42
C ASP A 38 28.72 -11.05 8.58
N TYR A 39 27.64 -10.56 7.98
CA TYR A 39 27.64 -9.31 7.24
C TYR A 39 28.03 -8.13 8.14
N LEU A 40 27.42 -8.01 9.32
CA LEU A 40 27.66 -6.90 10.25
C LEU A 40 29.09 -6.95 10.82
N LEU A 41 29.63 -8.14 11.09
CA LEU A 41 31.02 -8.33 11.48
C LEU A 41 32.00 -7.89 10.38
N ILE A 42 31.75 -8.25 9.12
CA ILE A 42 32.59 -7.79 8.00
C ILE A 42 32.50 -6.27 7.87
N LYS A 43 31.29 -5.71 7.97
CA LYS A 43 31.02 -4.27 7.85
C LYS A 43 31.71 -3.45 8.95
N SER A 44 31.86 -3.99 10.15
CA SER A 44 32.62 -3.34 11.23
C SER A 44 34.15 -3.38 11.02
N GLY A 45 34.62 -4.01 9.94
CA GLY A 45 36.04 -4.14 9.60
C GLY A 45 36.70 -5.39 10.19
N ALA A 46 35.94 -6.27 10.85
CA ALA A 46 36.46 -7.50 11.42
C ALA A 46 36.57 -8.61 10.36
N LYS A 47 37.58 -9.48 10.46
CA LYS A 47 37.74 -10.63 9.56
C LYS A 47 37.09 -11.85 10.20
N LEU A 48 36.17 -12.51 9.49
CA LEU A 48 35.48 -13.71 10.00
C LEU A 48 36.42 -14.81 10.50
N LYS A 49 37.62 -14.95 9.91
CA LYS A 49 38.63 -15.92 10.33
C LYS A 49 39.16 -15.70 11.76
N ASP A 50 38.97 -14.51 12.31
CA ASP A 50 39.39 -14.12 13.65
C ASP A 50 38.36 -14.54 14.72
N TYR A 51 37.20 -15.06 14.29
CA TYR A 51 36.11 -15.54 15.13
C TYR A 51 35.90 -17.05 14.96
N PHE A 52 35.27 -17.67 15.96
CA PHE A 52 34.72 -19.02 15.83
C PHE A 52 33.34 -18.97 15.15
N LYS A 53 32.82 -20.14 14.74
CA LYS A 53 31.46 -20.24 14.17
C LYS A 53 30.43 -19.71 15.17
N ALA A 54 29.34 -19.12 14.65
CA ALA A 54 28.23 -18.69 15.49
C ALA A 54 27.63 -19.88 16.25
N VAL A 55 27.30 -19.65 17.50
CA VAL A 55 26.60 -20.59 18.36
C VAL A 55 25.30 -19.92 18.80
N ALA A 56 24.17 -20.60 18.59
CA ALA A 56 22.91 -20.20 19.20
C ALA A 56 22.93 -20.58 20.68
N THR A 57 22.59 -19.63 21.54
CA THR A 57 22.48 -19.82 22.99
C THR A 57 21.02 -19.64 23.41
N ASN A 58 20.71 -19.93 24.68
CA ASN A 58 19.43 -19.54 25.23
C ASN A 58 19.30 -18.01 25.17
N PHE A 59 18.10 -17.52 24.88
CA PHE A 59 17.85 -16.09 24.82
C PHE A 59 18.05 -15.47 26.22
N PRO A 60 18.93 -14.48 26.41
CA PRO A 60 19.19 -13.89 27.72
C PRO A 60 17.96 -13.12 28.20
N VAL A 61 17.57 -13.33 29.46
CA VAL A 61 16.49 -12.56 30.12
C VAL A 61 17.13 -11.40 30.88
N VAL A 62 17.52 -10.34 30.15
CA VAL A 62 18.24 -9.16 30.69
C VAL A 62 17.75 -7.88 30.02
N ASN A 63 17.84 -6.73 30.70
CA ASN A 63 17.33 -5.45 30.17
C ASN A 63 18.30 -4.77 29.20
N GLU A 64 19.55 -5.23 29.16
CA GLU A 64 20.68 -4.65 28.42
C GLU A 64 20.93 -5.39 27.10
N LEU A 65 19.89 -5.97 26.50
CA LEU A 65 20.00 -6.57 25.18
C LEU A 65 20.32 -5.48 24.14
N PRO A 66 21.18 -5.77 23.16
CA PRO A 66 21.34 -4.88 22.02
C PRO A 66 20.05 -4.80 21.21
N PRO A 67 19.86 -3.76 20.38
CA PRO A 67 18.71 -3.71 19.47
C PRO A 67 18.65 -4.93 18.55
N GLU A 68 17.44 -5.34 18.19
CA GLU A 68 17.23 -6.45 17.26
C GLU A 68 17.93 -6.17 15.92
N GLY A 69 18.64 -7.16 15.40
CA GLY A 69 19.38 -7.02 14.13
C GLY A 69 20.65 -6.17 14.22
N GLU A 70 21.03 -5.66 15.39
CA GLU A 70 22.27 -4.89 15.58
C GLU A 70 23.40 -5.70 16.22
N LEU A 71 24.62 -5.50 15.71
CA LEU A 71 25.83 -6.15 16.22
C LEU A 71 26.25 -5.51 17.56
N SER A 72 26.30 -6.32 18.61
CA SER A 72 26.89 -5.92 19.88
C SER A 72 28.27 -6.51 20.09
N LEU A 73 29.24 -5.65 20.42
CA LEU A 73 30.59 -6.02 20.85
C LEU A 73 30.82 -5.79 22.35
N THR A 74 29.83 -5.25 23.04
CA THR A 74 29.91 -4.82 24.45
C THR A 74 29.00 -5.62 25.37
N PHE A 75 28.04 -6.38 24.84
CA PHE A 75 27.15 -7.23 25.66
C PHE A 75 27.96 -8.19 26.56
N CYS A 76 29.02 -8.78 26.01
CA CYS A 76 29.92 -9.68 26.74
C CYS A 76 30.81 -8.97 27.78
N ASP A 77 30.84 -7.64 27.84
CA ASP A 77 31.52 -6.89 28.89
C ASP A 77 30.73 -6.93 30.22
N SER A 78 29.41 -7.16 30.14
CA SER A 78 28.49 -7.22 31.30
C SER A 78 27.99 -8.63 31.60
N TYR A 79 27.95 -9.51 30.60
CA TYR A 79 27.40 -10.87 30.71
C TYR A 79 28.38 -11.91 30.19
N GLN A 80 28.39 -13.08 30.83
CA GLN A 80 29.19 -14.23 30.42
C GLN A 80 28.34 -15.50 30.38
N LEU A 81 28.69 -16.41 29.48
CA LEU A 81 28.07 -17.73 29.43
C LEU A 81 28.41 -18.54 30.68
N ALA A 82 27.39 -19.17 31.25
CA ALA A 82 27.52 -20.13 32.33
C ALA A 82 28.26 -21.40 31.87
N LYS A 83 28.54 -22.30 32.81
CA LYS A 83 29.30 -23.55 32.54
C LYS A 83 28.65 -24.45 31.49
N ASP A 84 27.35 -24.29 31.25
CA ASP A 84 26.59 -25.03 30.24
C ASP A 84 26.81 -24.52 28.80
N ASN A 85 27.52 -23.40 28.62
CA ASN A 85 27.71 -22.70 27.35
C ASN A 85 26.40 -22.30 26.63
N MET A 86 25.27 -22.29 27.35
CA MET A 86 23.95 -21.99 26.79
C MET A 86 23.26 -20.84 27.52
N THR A 87 23.47 -20.70 28.83
CA THR A 87 22.76 -19.71 29.65
C THR A 87 23.65 -18.51 29.96
N TRP A 88 23.12 -17.29 29.86
CA TRP A 88 23.85 -16.06 30.15
C TRP A 88 23.69 -15.63 31.60
N THR A 89 24.78 -15.23 32.24
CA THR A 89 24.82 -14.75 33.63
C THR A 89 25.59 -13.43 33.71
N GLN A 90 25.12 -12.48 34.50
CA GLN A 90 25.82 -11.22 34.71
C GLN A 90 27.18 -11.46 35.38
N ILE A 91 28.20 -10.75 34.94
CA ILE A 91 29.53 -10.81 35.53
C ILE A 91 29.47 -10.16 36.93
N PRO A 92 29.85 -10.87 38.01
CA PRO A 92 29.81 -10.31 39.36
C PRO A 92 30.67 -9.05 39.49
N GLY A 93 30.08 -7.97 40.01
CA GLY A 93 30.77 -6.69 40.26
C GLY A 93 30.64 -5.65 39.14
N VAL A 94 29.93 -5.94 38.05
CA VAL A 94 29.60 -4.96 36.99
C VAL A 94 28.33 -4.20 37.36
N ILE A 95 28.37 -2.86 37.40
CA ILE A 95 27.20 -2.00 37.63
C ILE A 95 26.49 -1.76 36.29
N LEU A 96 25.18 -2.02 36.25
CA LEU A 96 24.34 -1.85 35.05
C LEU A 96 23.66 -0.48 35.07
N SER A 97 23.54 0.17 33.91
CA SER A 97 22.85 1.44 33.75
C SER A 97 21.37 1.40 34.21
N SER A 98 20.69 0.27 34.05
CA SER A 98 19.30 0.07 34.52
C SER A 98 19.17 0.05 36.05
N SER A 99 20.25 -0.34 36.76
CA SER A 99 20.23 -0.45 38.23
C SER A 99 20.25 0.90 38.94
N GLU A 100 20.78 1.95 38.30
CA GLU A 100 20.75 3.32 38.81
C GLU A 100 19.34 3.95 38.67
N ALA A 101 18.63 3.64 37.58
CA ALA A 101 17.24 4.09 37.37
C ALA A 101 16.25 3.44 38.36
N ALA A 102 16.39 2.13 38.60
CA ALA A 102 15.58 1.42 39.60
C ALA A 102 15.86 1.86 41.04
N ALA A 103 17.10 2.31 41.33
CA ALA A 103 17.44 2.89 42.63
C ALA A 103 16.83 4.29 42.82
N ALA A 104 16.71 5.09 41.75
CA ALA A 104 16.04 6.39 41.77
C ALA A 104 14.52 6.24 41.99
N ALA A 105 13.87 5.28 41.32
CA ALA A 105 12.44 5.02 41.48
C ALA A 105 12.05 4.56 42.91
N ARG A 106 12.98 3.89 43.62
CA ARG A 106 12.75 3.41 45.00
C ARG A 106 12.92 4.49 46.08
N GLN A 107 13.34 5.71 45.75
CA GLN A 107 13.49 6.79 46.72
C GLN A 107 12.16 7.47 47.12
N HIS A 108 11.05 7.13 46.45
CA HIS A 108 9.75 7.79 46.62
C HIS A 108 8.71 6.99 47.43
N ILE A 109 9.08 5.77 47.88
CA ILE A 109 8.21 4.89 48.68
C ILE A 109 8.84 4.72 50.07
N VAL A 110 8.13 5.19 51.10
CA VAL A 110 8.51 5.00 52.51
C VAL A 110 7.32 4.38 53.23
N ASP A 111 7.54 3.24 53.90
CA ASP A 111 6.53 2.51 54.69
C ASP A 111 5.23 2.17 53.93
N GLY A 112 5.33 1.81 52.64
CA GLY A 112 4.20 1.34 51.84
C GLY A 112 3.23 2.43 51.40
N VAL A 113 3.64 3.70 51.51
CA VAL A 113 2.88 4.87 51.05
C VAL A 113 3.72 5.62 50.02
N ASP A 114 3.08 5.92 48.89
CA ASP A 114 3.62 6.81 47.87
C ASP A 114 3.55 8.26 48.39
N THR A 115 4.71 8.92 48.45
CA THR A 115 4.83 10.23 49.08
C THR A 115 4.32 11.41 48.23
N GLU A 116 4.03 11.20 46.95
CA GLU A 116 3.47 12.23 46.05
C GLU A 116 1.95 12.13 45.93
N THR A 117 1.42 10.92 45.85
CA THR A 117 -0.01 10.66 45.61
C THR A 117 -0.80 10.44 46.90
N GLY A 118 -0.13 10.03 47.98
CA GLY A 118 -0.75 9.75 49.27
C GLY A 118 -1.63 8.49 49.28
N GLU A 119 -1.57 7.66 48.23
CA GLU A 119 -2.30 6.40 48.19
C GLU A 119 -1.64 5.36 49.10
N VAL A 120 -2.47 4.76 49.96
CA VAL A 120 -2.09 3.61 50.78
C VAL A 120 -2.40 2.36 49.96
N LEU A 121 -1.36 1.61 49.62
CA LEU A 121 -1.54 0.31 48.97
C LEU A 121 -2.03 -0.69 50.03
N GLU A 122 -3.35 -0.93 50.07
CA GLU A 122 -3.93 -1.92 50.97
C GLU A 122 -3.58 -3.36 50.52
N ASP A 123 -2.84 -4.04 51.39
CA ASP A 123 -2.61 -5.49 51.36
C ASP A 123 -3.83 -6.20 51.95
N HIS A 124 -4.61 -6.91 51.12
CA HIS A 124 -5.63 -7.85 51.59
C HIS A 124 -5.38 -9.25 51.03
N THR A 125 -4.97 -10.09 51.98
CA THR A 125 -4.73 -11.52 51.90
C THR A 125 -6.03 -12.29 52.14
N GLU A 126 -6.23 -13.42 51.44
CA GLU A 126 -7.07 -14.51 51.94
C GLU A 126 -6.19 -15.64 52.50
N ASN A 127 -6.63 -16.19 53.64
CA ASN A 127 -5.88 -16.86 54.71
C ASN A 127 -6.53 -18.25 54.97
N PHE A 128 -5.84 -19.39 55.11
CA PHE A 128 -5.41 -20.08 56.34
C PHE A 128 -5.16 -21.57 55.94
N GLY A 129 -4.25 -22.39 56.46
CA GLY A 129 -3.20 -22.29 57.46
C GLY A 129 -2.53 -23.67 57.62
N ASP A 130 -1.25 -23.72 58.03
CA ASP A 130 -0.83 -24.43 59.25
C ASP A 130 0.64 -24.08 59.57
N GLU A 131 0.90 -23.92 60.86
CA GLU A 131 2.13 -23.38 61.44
C GLU A 131 3.34 -24.32 61.27
N SER A 132 4.52 -23.78 60.96
CA SER A 132 5.68 -23.72 61.88
C SER A 132 7.02 -23.43 61.18
N ASN A 133 7.84 -22.61 61.87
CA ASN A 133 9.26 -22.27 61.65
C ASN A 133 9.66 -21.24 60.56
N SER A 134 9.93 -20.01 61.01
CA SER A 134 11.05 -19.19 60.51
C SER A 134 12.36 -19.64 61.19
N PRO A 135 13.60 -19.33 60.71
CA PRO A 135 13.96 -18.38 59.64
C PRO A 135 15.06 -18.85 58.66
N ALA A 136 15.06 -18.32 57.44
CA ALA A 136 16.29 -17.96 56.74
C ALA A 136 15.97 -16.88 55.69
N GLN A 137 16.68 -15.76 55.75
CA GLN A 137 16.66 -14.71 54.73
C GLN A 137 17.02 -15.32 53.37
N ALA A 138 16.01 -15.54 52.53
CA ALA A 138 16.18 -15.78 51.11
C ALA A 138 16.07 -14.43 50.39
N THR A 139 17.10 -14.11 49.62
CA THR A 139 17.12 -13.12 48.55
C THR A 139 15.77 -13.08 47.81
N ALA A 140 15.17 -11.90 47.68
CA ALA A 140 13.98 -11.71 46.87
C ALA A 140 14.18 -12.34 45.48
N PRO A 141 13.24 -13.16 44.98
CA PRO A 141 13.35 -13.73 43.65
C PRO A 141 13.41 -12.61 42.61
N ALA A 142 14.26 -12.77 41.60
CA ALA A 142 14.33 -11.83 40.48
C ALA A 142 12.93 -11.67 39.84
N PRO A 143 12.54 -10.45 39.42
CA PRO A 143 11.23 -10.24 38.80
C PRO A 143 11.10 -11.12 37.55
N GLU A 144 9.97 -11.80 37.44
CA GLU A 144 9.65 -12.63 36.28
C GLU A 144 9.32 -11.71 35.10
N LEU A 145 10.33 -11.46 34.25
CA LEU A 145 10.23 -10.60 33.07
C LEU A 145 9.77 -11.40 31.86
N THR A 146 8.75 -10.92 31.16
CA THR A 146 8.28 -11.50 29.90
C THR A 146 8.78 -10.68 28.72
N VAL A 147 9.37 -11.32 27.71
CA VAL A 147 9.85 -10.66 26.49
C VAL A 147 8.65 -10.10 25.71
N VAL A 148 8.68 -8.82 25.35
CA VAL A 148 7.55 -8.18 24.65
C VAL A 148 7.34 -8.79 23.26
N ALA A 149 8.41 -9.02 22.51
CA ALA A 149 8.34 -9.56 21.14
C ALA A 149 7.68 -10.95 21.04
N THR A 150 7.62 -11.73 22.13
CA THR A 150 6.96 -13.04 22.15
C THR A 150 5.47 -12.97 22.49
N MET A 151 4.96 -11.78 22.82
CA MET A 151 3.55 -11.57 23.14
C MET A 151 2.68 -11.41 21.89
N PRO A 152 1.35 -11.60 22.00
CA PRO A 152 0.42 -11.24 20.94
C PRO A 152 0.54 -9.77 20.53
N LEU A 153 0.19 -9.43 19.28
CA LEU A 153 0.32 -8.07 18.73
C LEU A 153 -0.29 -7.00 19.63
N ARG A 154 -1.51 -7.23 20.16
CA ARG A 154 -2.19 -6.29 21.06
C ARG A 154 -1.37 -5.99 22.31
N HIS A 155 -0.79 -7.02 22.92
CA HIS A 155 0.05 -6.89 24.09
C HIS A 155 1.37 -6.18 23.78
N ARG A 156 1.94 -6.41 22.59
CA ARG A 156 3.13 -5.70 22.10
C ARG A 156 2.86 -4.20 21.95
N VAL A 157 1.74 -3.84 21.33
CA VAL A 157 1.29 -2.45 21.20
C VAL A 157 1.09 -1.80 22.57
N LEU A 158 0.40 -2.49 23.49
CA LEU A 158 0.14 -1.98 24.84
C LEU A 158 1.41 -1.87 25.69
N ALA A 159 2.36 -2.80 25.54
CA ALA A 159 3.66 -2.71 26.18
C ALA A 159 4.38 -1.42 25.76
N GLN A 160 4.45 -1.13 24.46
CA GLN A 160 5.05 0.12 24.00
C GLN A 160 4.21 1.36 24.38
N TYR A 161 2.90 1.22 24.56
CA TYR A 161 2.02 2.30 25.00
C TYR A 161 2.30 2.74 26.44
N ILE A 162 2.49 1.78 27.35
CA ILE A 162 2.78 2.04 28.77
C ILE A 162 4.24 2.43 29.04
N GLY A 163 5.14 2.21 28.07
CA GLY A 163 6.57 2.54 28.20
C GLY A 163 6.92 4.03 28.22
N GLU A 164 5.94 4.93 28.21
CA GLU A 164 6.13 6.40 28.28
C GLU A 164 7.19 7.01 27.33
N GLY A 165 7.40 6.39 26.17
CA GLY A 165 8.41 6.84 25.21
C GLY A 165 9.73 6.09 25.29
N GLU A 166 9.94 5.27 26.32
CA GLU A 166 10.99 4.27 26.38
C GLU A 166 10.60 3.00 25.62
N TYR A 167 11.61 2.36 25.03
CA TYR A 167 11.42 1.11 24.32
C TYR A 167 11.42 -0.06 25.30
N LEU A 168 10.27 -0.71 25.48
CA LEU A 168 10.17 -1.86 26.39
C LEU A 168 10.56 -3.15 25.66
N TYR A 169 11.70 -3.74 26.05
CA TYR A 169 12.10 -5.07 25.59
C TYR A 169 11.40 -6.19 26.38
N HIS A 170 11.11 -5.93 27.65
CA HIS A 170 10.44 -6.84 28.56
C HIS A 170 9.39 -6.10 29.39
N VAL A 171 8.42 -6.85 29.90
CA VAL A 171 7.47 -6.36 30.90
C VAL A 171 7.49 -7.25 32.13
N ASP A 172 7.47 -6.64 33.31
CA ASP A 172 7.34 -7.36 34.57
C ASP A 172 5.88 -7.79 34.84
N ALA A 173 5.65 -8.51 35.94
CA ALA A 173 4.32 -8.98 36.31
C ALA A 173 3.30 -7.84 36.53
N SER A 174 3.75 -6.68 37.02
CA SER A 174 2.90 -5.51 37.25
C SER A 174 2.50 -4.87 35.91
N GLN A 175 3.48 -4.61 35.05
CA GLN A 175 3.27 -4.07 33.70
C GLN A 175 2.42 -5.01 32.84
N LYS A 176 2.61 -6.32 32.96
CA LYS A 176 1.78 -7.32 32.29
C LYS A 176 0.34 -7.30 32.78
N LYS A 177 0.12 -7.12 34.08
CA LYS A 177 -1.23 -6.94 34.65
C LYS A 177 -1.88 -5.66 34.14
N GLU A 178 -1.11 -4.58 33.99
CA GLU A 178 -1.60 -3.33 33.41
C GLU A 178 -1.95 -3.47 31.93
N ILE A 179 -1.14 -4.17 31.13
CA ILE A 179 -1.45 -4.50 29.74
C ILE A 179 -2.78 -5.27 29.64
N LEU A 180 -2.96 -6.29 30.48
CA LEU A 180 -4.20 -7.06 30.52
C LEU A 180 -5.39 -6.19 30.94
N ARG A 181 -5.20 -5.29 31.91
CA ARG A 181 -6.22 -4.32 32.32
C ARG A 181 -6.63 -3.42 31.15
N LEU A 182 -5.65 -2.84 30.44
CA LEU A 182 -5.89 -1.96 29.30
C LEU A 182 -6.54 -2.68 28.11
N GLU A 183 -6.20 -3.95 27.87
CA GLU A 183 -6.86 -4.74 26.82
C GLU A 183 -8.33 -5.03 27.17
N MET A 184 -8.62 -5.30 28.45
CA MET A 184 -9.98 -5.57 28.94
C MET A 184 -10.83 -4.30 29.13
N ASP A 185 -10.22 -3.13 29.19
CA ASP A 185 -10.90 -1.84 29.34
C ASP A 185 -11.49 -1.40 27.98
N THR A 186 -12.69 -1.90 27.69
CA THR A 186 -13.44 -1.55 26.47
C THR A 186 -13.96 -0.12 26.46
N ASP A 187 -13.98 0.55 27.62
CA ASP A 187 -14.47 1.92 27.76
C ASP A 187 -13.36 2.93 27.40
N ASN A 188 -12.08 2.51 27.42
CA ASN A 188 -10.95 3.31 26.96
C ASN A 188 -10.89 3.42 25.43
N SER A 189 -11.72 4.32 24.88
CA SER A 189 -11.86 4.54 23.44
C SER A 189 -10.54 4.89 22.74
N TYR A 190 -9.59 5.53 23.42
CA TYR A 190 -8.28 5.85 22.85
C TYR A 190 -7.46 4.58 22.59
N VAL A 191 -7.34 3.73 23.62
CA VAL A 191 -6.61 2.47 23.54
C VAL A 191 -7.29 1.51 22.56
N GLN A 192 -8.62 1.42 22.60
CA GLN A 192 -9.38 0.57 21.67
C GLN A 192 -9.19 1.03 20.21
N ASN A 193 -9.22 2.34 19.93
CA ASN A 193 -8.98 2.84 18.57
C ASN A 193 -7.55 2.56 18.09
N LEU A 194 -6.54 2.68 18.97
CA LEU A 194 -5.16 2.31 18.63
C LEU A 194 -5.03 0.82 18.30
N LEU A 195 -5.61 -0.06 19.14
CA LEU A 195 -5.58 -1.51 18.93
C LEU A 195 -6.32 -1.93 17.66
N LEU A 196 -7.53 -1.39 17.44
CA LEU A 196 -8.30 -1.64 16.23
C LEU A 196 -7.57 -1.15 14.98
N ALA A 197 -6.95 0.04 15.04
CA ALA A 197 -6.19 0.57 13.91
C ALA A 197 -4.94 -0.29 13.61
N ALA A 198 -4.21 -0.73 14.64
CA ALA A 198 -3.08 -1.66 14.49
C ALA A 198 -3.50 -3.00 13.85
N GLU A 199 -4.69 -3.51 14.20
CA GLU A 199 -5.27 -4.72 13.62
C GLU A 199 -5.87 -4.52 12.20
N ASN A 200 -6.06 -3.28 11.75
CA ASN A 200 -6.58 -2.99 10.41
C ASN A 200 -5.49 -2.61 9.40
N VAL A 201 -4.29 -2.23 9.86
CA VAL A 201 -3.18 -1.84 8.98
C VAL A 201 -2.19 -2.98 8.83
N GLU A 202 -2.18 -3.61 7.65
CA GLU A 202 -1.37 -4.81 7.37
C GLU A 202 0.14 -4.59 7.56
N ALA A 203 0.65 -3.40 7.21
CA ALA A 203 2.04 -3.01 7.45
C ALA A 203 2.37 -2.96 8.96
N PHE A 204 1.42 -2.55 9.80
CA PHE A 204 1.57 -2.55 11.25
C PHE A 204 1.67 -3.99 11.78
N LYS A 205 0.81 -4.91 11.33
CA LYS A 205 0.84 -6.31 11.78
C LYS A 205 2.17 -7.00 11.50
N LYS A 206 2.83 -6.62 10.41
CA LYS A 206 4.14 -7.13 9.99
C LYS A 206 5.31 -6.30 10.54
N ALA A 207 5.04 -5.26 11.32
CA ALA A 207 6.08 -4.39 11.84
C ALA A 207 6.95 -5.11 12.87
N ILE A 208 8.27 -4.90 12.74
CA ILE A 208 9.23 -5.25 13.77
C ILE A 208 8.99 -4.43 15.03
N GLU A 209 9.41 -4.92 16.19
CA GLU A 209 9.09 -4.31 17.48
C GLU A 209 9.56 -2.85 17.59
N HIS A 210 10.71 -2.54 17.00
CA HIS A 210 11.22 -1.17 16.88
C HIS A 210 10.26 -0.20 16.16
N ASP A 211 9.62 -0.67 15.08
CA ASP A 211 8.67 0.16 14.34
C ASP A 211 7.34 0.28 15.09
N ILE A 212 6.90 -0.76 15.81
CA ILE A 212 5.74 -0.71 16.72
C ILE A 212 5.95 0.36 17.79
N HIS A 213 7.11 0.36 18.46
CA HIS A 213 7.42 1.39 19.45
C HIS A 213 7.39 2.81 18.85
N LYS A 214 8.05 3.01 17.69
CA LYS A 214 8.10 4.32 17.05
C LYS A 214 6.73 4.82 16.63
N ILE A 215 5.90 3.97 16.09
CA ILE A 215 4.57 4.36 15.62
C ILE A 215 3.60 4.57 16.78
N VAL A 216 3.66 3.77 17.86
CA VAL A 216 2.85 4.01 19.07
C VAL A 216 3.19 5.37 19.69
N ASN A 217 4.48 5.71 19.76
CA ASN A 217 4.91 7.04 20.22
C ASN A 217 4.54 8.16 19.24
N ALA A 218 4.55 7.88 17.94
CA ALA A 218 4.08 8.83 16.93
C ALA A 218 2.59 9.12 17.09
N VAL A 219 1.76 8.10 17.34
CA VAL A 219 0.33 8.24 17.64
C VAL A 219 0.12 9.10 18.88
N LYS A 220 0.83 8.84 19.98
CA LYS A 220 0.73 9.65 21.21
C LYS A 220 1.13 11.11 21.01
N LYS A 221 2.04 11.40 20.07
CA LYS A 221 2.44 12.78 19.71
C LYS A 221 1.43 13.48 18.82
N VAL A 222 0.87 12.78 17.84
CA VAL A 222 -0.13 13.33 16.91
C VAL A 222 -1.49 13.49 17.59
N PHE A 223 -1.85 12.53 18.43
CA PHE A 223 -3.10 12.48 19.18
C PHE A 223 -2.77 12.36 20.68
N PRO A 224 -2.60 13.49 21.39
CA PRO A 224 -2.31 13.46 22.82
C PRO A 224 -3.38 12.70 23.62
N VAL A 225 -2.96 11.92 24.61
CA VAL A 225 -3.86 11.08 25.44
C VAL A 225 -4.87 11.92 26.23
N ASP A 226 -4.44 13.09 26.72
CA ASP A 226 -5.31 14.07 27.42
C ASP A 226 -6.11 14.96 26.45
N GLY A 227 -6.02 14.69 25.15
CA GLY A 227 -6.69 15.45 24.09
C GLY A 227 -8.05 14.88 23.69
N LYS A 228 -8.63 15.43 22.62
CA LYS A 228 -9.83 14.83 21.99
C LYS A 228 -9.47 13.45 21.46
N THR A 229 -10.24 12.43 21.85
CA THR A 229 -10.07 11.06 21.36
C THR A 229 -10.12 11.05 19.82
N PRO A 230 -9.09 10.52 19.15
CA PRO A 230 -9.07 10.49 17.69
C PRO A 230 -10.07 9.45 17.17
N GLU A 231 -10.75 9.79 16.07
CA GLU A 231 -11.63 8.85 15.38
C GLU A 231 -10.82 7.70 14.77
N LEU A 232 -11.36 6.47 14.84
CA LEU A 232 -10.69 5.26 14.35
C LEU A 232 -10.20 5.40 12.91
N ALA A 233 -11.03 5.95 12.01
CA ALA A 233 -10.66 6.17 10.61
C ALA A 233 -9.44 7.09 10.46
N THR A 234 -9.34 8.12 11.29
CA THR A 234 -8.21 9.07 11.30
C THR A 234 -6.93 8.39 11.79
N VAL A 235 -7.03 7.53 12.83
CA VAL A 235 -5.88 6.75 13.31
C VAL A 235 -5.42 5.75 12.24
N ILE A 236 -6.34 5.04 11.58
CA ILE A 236 -6.03 4.11 10.48
C ILE A 236 -5.32 4.85 9.34
N GLN A 237 -5.83 6.02 8.94
CA GLN A 237 -5.22 6.83 7.89
C GLN A 237 -3.79 7.23 8.28
N PHE A 238 -3.58 7.72 9.51
CA PHE A 238 -2.25 8.07 10.00
C PHE A 238 -1.28 6.88 9.96
N LEU A 239 -1.70 5.71 10.45
CA LEU A 239 -0.86 4.51 10.49
C LEU A 239 -0.46 4.07 9.07
N LYS A 240 -1.40 4.07 8.11
CA LYS A 240 -1.11 3.75 6.71
C LYS A 240 -0.08 4.71 6.12
N THR A 241 -0.35 6.02 6.23
CA THR A 241 0.56 7.05 5.71
C THR A 241 1.93 6.97 6.37
N TRP A 242 2.02 6.66 7.67
CA TRP A 242 3.30 6.54 8.38
C TRP A 242 4.15 5.37 7.88
N PHE A 243 3.53 4.23 7.56
CA PHE A 243 4.24 3.08 7.01
C PHE A 243 4.64 3.27 5.55
N GLU A 244 3.80 3.93 4.74
CA GLU A 244 4.08 4.30 3.35
C GLU A 244 5.18 5.38 3.26
N THR A 245 5.31 6.22 4.28
CA THR A 245 6.33 7.27 4.34
C THR A 245 7.73 6.67 4.59
N GLU A 246 8.70 7.11 3.79
CA GLU A 246 10.12 6.76 3.97
C GLU A 246 10.59 7.06 5.40
N HIS A 247 11.41 6.18 5.97
CA HIS A 247 11.83 6.27 7.38
C HIS A 247 12.41 7.63 7.78
N ILE A 248 13.15 8.27 6.87
CA ILE A 248 13.76 9.59 7.08
C ILE A 248 12.74 10.73 7.19
N ASP A 249 11.53 10.55 6.66
CA ASP A 249 10.48 11.57 6.62
C ASP A 249 9.34 11.33 7.61
N ARG A 250 9.28 10.16 8.25
CA ARG A 250 8.29 9.86 9.29
C ARG A 250 8.27 10.91 10.40
N GLY A 251 9.43 11.49 10.73
CA GLY A 251 9.52 12.58 11.70
C GLY A 251 8.88 13.90 11.23
N LEU A 252 8.94 14.20 9.92
CA LEU A 252 8.25 15.35 9.33
C LEU A 252 6.74 15.11 9.28
N LEU A 253 6.33 13.91 8.85
CA LEU A 253 4.93 13.50 8.84
C LEU A 253 4.27 13.68 10.22
N VAL A 254 4.92 13.19 11.28
CA VAL A 254 4.43 13.35 12.67
C VAL A 254 4.26 14.82 13.05
N LYS A 255 5.19 15.69 12.66
CA LYS A 255 5.10 17.13 12.95
C LYS A 255 3.90 17.78 12.24
N GLU A 256 3.68 17.45 10.97
CA GLU A 256 2.56 18.01 10.20
C GLU A 256 1.22 17.51 10.75
N TRP A 257 1.09 16.21 11.01
CA TRP A 257 -0.11 15.64 11.60
C TRP A 257 -0.40 16.18 13.01
N ALA A 258 0.63 16.42 13.83
CA ALA A 258 0.47 17.05 15.14
C ALA A 258 -0.01 18.52 15.07
N LYS A 259 0.30 19.25 13.99
CA LYS A 259 -0.23 20.61 13.75
C LYS A 259 -1.69 20.60 13.27
N GLY A 260 -2.24 19.42 12.93
CA GLY A 260 -3.57 19.29 12.32
C GLY A 260 -3.56 19.07 10.81
N ASN A 261 -2.40 19.15 10.16
CA ASN A 261 -2.27 18.98 8.72
C ASN A 261 -2.28 17.48 8.37
N ARG A 262 -3.40 16.99 7.82
CA ARG A 262 -3.62 15.56 7.49
C ARG A 262 -3.02 15.21 6.12
N VAL A 263 -1.72 15.47 5.94
CA VAL A 263 -1.04 15.22 4.67
C VAL A 263 -0.99 13.72 4.33
N SER A 264 -1.26 13.38 3.07
CA SER A 264 -1.30 12.02 2.53
C SER A 264 0.10 11.45 2.24
N ALA A 265 1.07 12.31 1.93
CA ALA A 265 2.48 11.95 1.73
C ALA A 265 3.39 13.17 1.94
N ILE A 266 4.65 12.92 2.30
CA ILE A 266 5.69 13.96 2.28
C ILE A 266 6.24 14.09 0.86
N GLN A 267 5.99 15.23 0.23
CA GLN A 267 6.44 15.50 -1.13
C GLN A 267 7.94 15.87 -1.13
N ARG A 268 8.73 15.23 -2.00
CA ARG A 268 10.14 15.56 -2.23
C ARG A 268 10.33 16.17 -3.62
N THR A 269 11.25 17.12 -3.69
CA THR A 269 11.80 17.63 -4.96
C THR A 269 12.61 16.54 -5.67
N GLU A 270 12.87 16.71 -6.97
CA GLU A 270 13.74 15.79 -7.75
C GLU A 270 15.17 15.65 -7.16
N SER A 271 15.59 16.63 -6.35
CA SER A 271 16.88 16.63 -5.64
C SER A 271 16.86 15.91 -4.28
N GLY A 272 15.69 15.42 -3.84
CA GLY A 272 15.48 14.79 -2.53
C GLY A 272 15.25 15.77 -1.36
N ALA A 273 15.26 17.09 -1.59
CA ALA A 273 14.86 18.07 -0.58
C ALA A 273 13.33 18.05 -0.36
N ASN A 274 12.87 18.42 0.85
CA ASN A 274 11.44 18.56 1.13
C ASN A 274 10.81 19.61 0.19
N ALA A 275 9.74 19.24 -0.51
CA ALA A 275 9.02 20.14 -1.40
C ALA A 275 8.09 21.10 -0.65
N GLY A 276 7.83 20.89 0.64
CA GLY A 276 6.91 21.70 1.45
C GLY A 276 5.48 21.19 1.36
N GLY A 277 4.50 22.08 1.61
CA GLY A 277 3.07 21.81 1.56
C GLY A 277 2.39 21.76 2.94
N GLY A 278 3.13 22.10 4.00
CA GLY A 278 2.61 22.12 5.38
C GLY A 278 2.13 23.52 5.82
N ASN A 279 2.47 24.55 5.05
CA ASN A 279 2.08 25.92 5.35
C ASN A 279 0.74 26.29 4.69
N LYS A 280 -0.06 27.12 5.36
CA LYS A 280 -1.23 27.74 4.73
C LYS A 280 -0.77 28.69 3.63
N THR A 281 -1.48 28.64 2.50
CA THR A 281 -1.23 29.52 1.34
C THR A 281 -2.50 30.30 0.98
N ASP A 282 -2.39 31.25 0.05
CA ASP A 282 -3.49 32.03 -0.55
C ASP A 282 -4.51 31.20 -1.36
N ARG A 283 -4.36 29.87 -1.37
CA ARG A 283 -5.27 28.94 -2.03
C ARG A 283 -6.47 28.62 -1.12
N ASN A 284 -7.55 28.11 -1.71
CA ASN A 284 -8.67 27.59 -0.94
C ASN A 284 -8.19 26.48 0.01
N PRO A 285 -8.56 26.48 1.31
CA PRO A 285 -8.20 25.42 2.26
C PRO A 285 -8.54 23.99 1.80
N ASP A 286 -9.56 23.81 0.97
CA ASP A 286 -9.98 22.51 0.43
C ASP A 286 -9.19 22.09 -0.83
N TYR A 287 -8.29 22.94 -1.32
CA TYR A 287 -7.47 22.66 -2.51
C TYR A 287 -6.19 21.90 -2.13
N GLU A 288 -6.11 20.63 -2.53
CA GLU A 288 -4.92 19.81 -2.33
C GLU A 288 -3.77 20.27 -3.25
N HIS A 289 -2.74 20.89 -2.66
CA HIS A 289 -1.60 21.42 -3.42
C HIS A 289 -0.42 20.42 -3.46
N THR A 290 -0.26 19.76 -4.60
CA THR A 290 0.85 18.83 -4.91
C THR A 290 1.75 19.35 -6.02
N LEU A 291 2.89 18.69 -6.28
CA LEU A 291 3.77 19.00 -7.41
C LEU A 291 3.07 18.92 -8.78
N ASP A 292 2.01 18.11 -8.90
CA ASP A 292 1.21 18.02 -10.13
C ASP A 292 0.25 19.19 -10.28
N THR A 293 -0.36 19.64 -9.18
CA THR A 293 -1.19 20.83 -9.20
C THR A 293 -0.36 22.12 -9.40
N LEU A 294 0.86 22.14 -8.87
CA LEU A 294 1.85 23.19 -9.11
C LEU A 294 2.16 23.30 -10.61
N ASP A 295 2.27 22.18 -11.32
CA ASP A 295 2.50 22.19 -12.77
C ASP A 295 1.39 22.89 -13.55
N VAL A 296 0.13 22.66 -13.15
CA VAL A 296 -1.01 23.34 -13.77
C VAL A 296 -0.93 24.85 -13.48
N GLU A 297 -0.55 25.24 -12.26
CA GLU A 297 -0.36 26.64 -11.88
C GLU A 297 0.79 27.31 -12.66
N ILE A 298 1.93 26.64 -12.81
CA ILE A 298 3.06 27.11 -13.63
C ILE A 298 2.61 27.28 -15.09
N ALA A 299 1.92 26.29 -15.66
CA ALA A 299 1.41 26.36 -17.02
C ALA A 299 0.44 27.54 -17.20
N MET A 300 -0.46 27.77 -16.25
CA MET A 300 -1.36 28.93 -16.24
C MET A 300 -0.60 30.25 -16.17
N ALA A 301 0.45 30.34 -15.35
CA ALA A 301 1.27 31.54 -15.22
C ALA A 301 2.03 31.90 -16.50
N THR A 302 2.38 30.91 -17.33
CA THR A 302 3.04 31.14 -18.64
C THR A 302 2.11 31.67 -19.73
N LEU A 303 0.79 31.65 -19.51
CA LEU A 303 -0.16 32.18 -20.48
C LEU A 303 -0.11 33.71 -20.54
N PRO A 304 -0.20 34.32 -21.74
CA PRO A 304 -0.08 35.76 -21.92
C PRO A 304 -1.30 36.57 -21.47
N MET A 305 -2.40 35.90 -21.10
CA MET A 305 -3.67 36.53 -20.71
C MET A 305 -3.73 36.77 -19.19
N ASP A 306 -4.33 37.89 -18.80
CA ASP A 306 -4.58 38.24 -17.40
C ASP A 306 -5.95 37.70 -16.97
N PHE A 307 -6.06 37.19 -15.74
CA PHE A 307 -7.28 36.60 -15.19
C PHE A 307 -7.23 36.54 -13.66
N ASN A 308 -8.37 36.25 -13.03
CA ASN A 308 -8.45 36.05 -11.59
C ASN A 308 -7.73 34.75 -11.23
N ILE A 309 -6.59 34.85 -10.55
CA ILE A 309 -5.78 33.69 -10.14
C ILE A 309 -6.44 32.82 -9.06
N TYR A 310 -7.50 33.29 -8.41
CA TYR A 310 -8.29 32.54 -7.42
C TYR A 310 -9.56 31.92 -8.00
N GLU A 311 -10.07 32.48 -9.10
CA GLU A 311 -11.22 31.96 -9.85
C GLU A 311 -10.81 31.58 -11.27
N LEU A 312 -10.31 30.36 -11.41
CA LEU A 312 -9.66 29.90 -12.63
C LEU A 312 -10.70 29.68 -13.75
N PRO A 313 -10.66 30.43 -14.86
CA PRO A 313 -11.60 30.22 -15.96
C PRO A 313 -11.40 28.82 -16.57
N GLY A 314 -12.49 28.08 -16.80
CA GLY A 314 -12.41 26.70 -17.30
C GLY A 314 -11.66 26.55 -18.64
N SER A 315 -11.66 27.58 -19.49
CA SER A 315 -10.86 27.62 -20.73
C SER A 315 -9.35 27.72 -20.48
N VAL A 316 -8.95 28.54 -19.51
CA VAL A 316 -7.55 28.71 -19.08
C VAL A 316 -7.03 27.42 -18.47
N TYR A 317 -7.82 26.79 -17.58
CA TYR A 317 -7.47 25.53 -16.95
C TYR A 317 -7.31 24.38 -17.97
N ARG A 318 -8.23 24.28 -18.96
CA ARG A 318 -8.11 23.32 -20.06
C ARG A 318 -6.83 23.53 -20.87
N ARG A 319 -6.51 24.77 -21.23
CA ARG A 319 -5.28 25.08 -21.98
C ARG A 319 -4.02 24.78 -21.18
N ALA A 320 -4.02 25.06 -19.88
CA ALA A 320 -2.90 24.72 -19.00
C ALA A 320 -2.64 23.22 -18.94
N LYS A 321 -3.70 22.39 -18.81
CA LYS A 321 -3.57 20.92 -18.87
C LYS A 321 -2.98 20.43 -20.20
N GLU A 322 -3.34 21.05 -21.32
CA GLU A 322 -2.71 20.73 -22.61
C GLU A 322 -1.22 21.08 -22.65
N ILE A 323 -0.84 22.24 -22.12
CA ILE A 323 0.56 22.69 -22.02
C ILE A 323 1.38 21.71 -21.17
N VAL A 324 0.85 21.28 -20.02
CA VAL A 324 1.46 20.28 -19.15
C VAL A 324 1.65 18.96 -19.91
N LYS A 325 0.57 18.46 -20.53
CA LYS A 325 0.58 17.19 -21.28
C LYS A 325 1.60 17.21 -22.43
N LYS A 326 1.68 18.32 -23.17
CA LYS A 326 2.60 18.48 -24.33
C LYS A 326 4.00 18.95 -23.93
N LYS A 327 4.23 19.28 -22.66
CA LYS A 327 5.47 19.89 -22.14
C LYS A 327 5.92 21.09 -22.99
N GLU A 328 4.99 21.99 -23.32
CA GLU A 328 5.26 23.16 -24.17
C GLU A 328 6.22 24.14 -23.46
N SER A 329 7.11 24.79 -24.22
CA SER A 329 7.98 25.86 -23.70
C SER A 329 7.17 27.16 -23.59
N PRO A 330 7.34 27.97 -22.52
CA PRO A 330 8.39 27.88 -21.50
C PRO A 330 8.01 27.08 -20.24
N PHE A 331 6.83 26.43 -20.20
CA PHE A 331 6.36 25.69 -19.02
C PHE A 331 7.34 24.58 -18.61
N LYS A 332 7.87 23.83 -19.58
CA LYS A 332 8.79 22.71 -19.30
C LYS A 332 10.02 23.16 -18.50
N GLU A 333 10.62 24.30 -18.86
CA GLU A 333 11.83 24.84 -18.22
C GLU A 333 11.51 25.38 -16.82
N TRP A 334 10.39 26.07 -16.67
CA TRP A 334 9.91 26.57 -15.37
C TRP A 334 9.54 25.45 -14.41
N SER A 335 8.82 24.44 -14.90
CA SER A 335 8.43 23.26 -14.12
C SER A 335 9.66 22.55 -13.57
N ALA A 336 10.65 22.26 -14.41
CA ALA A 336 11.89 21.61 -13.96
C ALA A 336 12.62 22.41 -12.87
N ALA A 337 12.73 23.73 -13.03
CA ALA A 337 13.45 24.57 -12.06
C ALA A 337 12.68 24.76 -10.74
N LEU A 338 11.35 24.95 -10.81
CA LEU A 338 10.52 25.13 -9.61
C LEU A 338 10.34 23.80 -8.85
N ARG A 339 10.20 22.67 -9.53
CA ARG A 339 10.19 21.34 -8.87
C ARG A 339 11.48 20.99 -8.16
N ALA A 340 12.61 21.55 -8.59
CA ALA A 340 13.90 21.38 -7.92
C ALA A 340 14.07 22.32 -6.71
N THR A 341 13.15 23.27 -6.49
CA THR A 341 13.26 24.29 -5.43
C THR A 341 12.72 23.75 -4.10
N PRO A 342 13.54 23.72 -3.03
CA PRO A 342 13.08 23.29 -1.70
C PRO A 342 11.94 24.16 -1.18
N GLY A 343 10.93 23.54 -0.57
CA GLY A 343 9.77 24.26 -0.02
C GLY A 343 8.85 24.91 -1.05
N ILE A 344 8.96 24.56 -2.35
CA ILE A 344 8.18 25.20 -3.41
C ILE A 344 6.66 25.19 -3.17
N LEU A 345 6.13 24.13 -2.56
CA LEU A 345 4.70 23.98 -2.28
C LEU A 345 4.22 24.86 -1.12
N ASP A 346 5.13 25.44 -0.33
CA ASP A 346 4.77 26.38 0.72
C ASP A 346 4.52 27.79 0.19
N TYR A 347 4.95 28.12 -1.04
CA TYR A 347 4.78 29.46 -1.62
C TYR A 347 3.35 29.71 -2.12
N SER A 348 2.90 30.96 -2.01
CA SER A 348 1.59 31.38 -2.50
C SER A 348 1.49 31.24 -4.03
N ARG A 349 0.27 31.01 -4.52
CA ARG A 349 -0.03 31.01 -5.96
C ARG A 349 0.33 32.37 -6.56
N ALA A 350 0.02 33.47 -5.86
CA ALA A 350 0.39 34.81 -6.27
C ALA A 350 1.91 34.97 -6.46
N ALA A 351 2.74 34.50 -5.53
CA ALA A 351 4.20 34.59 -5.63
C ALA A 351 4.75 33.79 -6.82
N ILE A 352 4.23 32.58 -7.05
CA ILE A 352 4.64 31.75 -8.20
C ILE A 352 4.26 32.43 -9.52
N PHE A 353 3.04 32.97 -9.63
CA PHE A 353 2.60 33.72 -10.80
C PHE A 353 3.43 34.99 -11.03
N ALA A 354 3.66 35.77 -9.98
CA ALA A 354 4.45 36.98 -10.03
C ALA A 354 5.89 36.70 -10.51
N LEU A 355 6.51 35.64 -10.00
CA LEU A 355 7.85 35.21 -10.39
C LEU A 355 7.93 34.91 -11.89
N ILE A 356 7.00 34.11 -12.41
CA ILE A 356 7.00 33.69 -13.82
C ILE A 356 6.68 34.88 -14.74
N ARG A 357 5.68 35.69 -14.38
CA ARG A 357 5.20 36.82 -15.20
C ARG A 357 6.14 38.03 -15.19
N SER A 358 6.99 38.14 -14.18
CA SER A 358 8.00 39.21 -14.06
C SER A 358 9.34 38.84 -14.70
N ALA A 359 9.53 37.59 -15.09
CA ALA A 359 10.77 37.13 -15.69
C ALA A 359 10.90 37.59 -17.15
N HIS A 360 12.09 38.07 -17.52
CA HIS A 360 12.43 38.34 -18.91
C HIS A 360 12.40 37.03 -19.75
N PRO A 361 11.85 37.03 -20.98
CA PRO A 361 11.72 35.83 -21.81
C PRO A 361 13.03 35.06 -22.08
N GLU A 362 14.19 35.70 -21.96
CA GLU A 362 15.47 35.01 -22.14
C GLU A 362 15.89 34.11 -20.96
N PHE A 363 15.28 34.26 -19.76
CA PHE A 363 15.75 33.52 -18.58
C PHE A 363 15.51 32.02 -18.68
N TYR A 364 14.37 31.58 -19.22
CA TYR A 364 14.04 30.16 -19.30
C TYR A 364 14.88 29.39 -20.33
N HIS A 365 15.56 30.08 -21.25
CA HIS A 365 16.50 29.43 -22.18
C HIS A 365 17.81 28.98 -21.51
N TYR A 366 18.13 29.46 -20.29
CA TYR A 366 19.39 29.17 -19.60
C TYR A 366 19.13 28.65 -18.17
N PRO A 367 19.12 27.32 -17.95
CA PRO A 367 18.73 26.72 -16.67
C PRO A 367 19.45 27.28 -15.43
N GLY A 368 20.77 27.51 -15.52
CA GLY A 368 21.54 28.06 -14.40
C GLY A 368 21.19 29.52 -14.06
N ARG A 369 20.80 30.33 -15.06
CA ARG A 369 20.31 31.70 -14.83
C ARG A 369 18.89 31.70 -14.29
N LEU A 370 18.05 30.78 -14.77
CA LEU A 370 16.69 30.60 -14.27
C LEU A 370 16.71 30.24 -12.78
N GLN A 371 17.54 29.29 -12.36
CA GLN A 371 17.66 28.96 -10.93
C GLN A 371 18.18 30.13 -10.09
N GLY A 372 19.17 30.87 -10.59
CA GLY A 372 19.66 32.08 -9.93
C GLY A 372 18.59 33.16 -9.80
N TYR A 373 17.71 33.30 -10.81
CA TYR A 373 16.57 34.20 -10.78
C TYR A 373 15.51 33.75 -9.76
N ILE A 374 15.15 32.47 -9.73
CA ILE A 374 14.20 31.90 -8.77
C ILE A 374 14.69 32.18 -7.34
N ASN A 375 15.94 31.83 -7.03
CA ASN A 375 16.50 32.02 -5.69
C ASN A 375 16.58 33.49 -5.27
N ALA A 376 16.67 34.43 -6.22
CA ALA A 376 16.75 35.86 -5.93
C ALA A 376 15.39 36.56 -5.80
N ASN A 377 14.33 36.01 -6.42
CA ASN A 377 13.02 36.68 -6.55
C ASN A 377 11.87 35.94 -5.87
N LEU A 378 12.01 34.64 -5.57
CA LEU A 378 11.01 33.87 -4.81
C LEU A 378 11.28 34.02 -3.29
N THR A 379 11.14 35.26 -2.80
CA THR A 379 11.51 35.65 -1.41
C THR A 379 10.30 35.93 -0.52
N GLU A 380 9.11 35.47 -0.90
CA GLU A 380 7.90 35.64 -0.10
C GLU A 380 8.06 34.97 1.28
N THR A 381 7.57 35.66 2.31
CA THR A 381 7.60 35.19 3.70
C THR A 381 6.21 34.96 4.30
N ASN A 382 5.16 35.55 3.74
CA ASN A 382 3.78 35.35 4.15
C ASN A 382 3.01 34.70 3.01
N HIS A 383 2.83 33.39 3.10
CA HIS A 383 2.23 32.59 2.03
C HIS A 383 0.70 32.61 2.05
N GLU A 384 0.09 32.83 3.22
CA GLU A 384 -1.37 32.87 3.38
C GLU A 384 -1.97 34.19 2.87
N ASN A 385 -1.23 35.30 3.02
CA ASN A 385 -1.69 36.63 2.62
C ASN A 385 -0.61 37.34 1.78
N PRO A 386 -0.56 37.10 0.45
CA PRO A 386 0.41 37.72 -0.45
C PRO A 386 0.22 39.25 -0.52
N THR A 387 1.30 39.97 -0.79
CA THR A 387 1.24 41.45 -0.86
C THR A 387 0.52 41.93 -2.12
N GLU A 388 -0.06 43.13 -2.08
CA GLU A 388 -0.65 43.80 -3.26
C GLU A 388 0.33 43.92 -4.43
N GLU A 389 1.62 44.11 -4.14
CA GLU A 389 2.68 44.11 -5.14
C GLU A 389 2.82 42.75 -5.84
N ALA A 390 2.75 41.64 -5.08
CA ALA A 390 2.78 40.29 -5.63
C ALA A 390 1.52 39.99 -6.47
N LEU A 391 0.33 40.41 -6.03
CA LEU A 391 -0.91 40.28 -6.79
C LEU A 391 -0.87 41.06 -8.10
N THR A 392 -0.33 42.28 -8.06
CA THR A 392 -0.16 43.13 -9.25
C THR A 392 0.84 42.51 -10.22
N ALA A 393 1.99 42.05 -9.73
CA ALA A 393 3.00 41.37 -10.55
C ALA A 393 2.50 40.02 -11.10
N ALA A 394 1.65 39.32 -10.35
CA ALA A 394 0.93 38.13 -10.79
C ALA A 394 -0.15 38.45 -11.84
N ARG A 395 -0.44 39.73 -12.12
CA ARG A 395 -1.51 40.20 -12.99
C ARG A 395 -2.87 39.57 -12.63
N HIS A 396 -3.13 39.50 -11.33
CA HIS A 396 -4.44 39.14 -10.81
C HIS A 396 -5.45 40.20 -11.22
N THR A 397 -6.56 39.79 -11.84
CA THR A 397 -7.70 40.67 -12.07
C THR A 397 -8.70 40.48 -10.93
N PRO A 398 -8.86 41.44 -10.01
CA PRO A 398 -9.92 41.36 -9.01
C PRO A 398 -11.28 41.34 -9.70
N GLU A 399 -12.29 40.76 -9.06
CA GLU A 399 -13.66 40.81 -9.56
C GLU A 399 -14.02 42.24 -9.91
N LYS A 400 -14.40 42.48 -11.18
CA LYS A 400 -15.21 43.65 -11.48
C LYS A 400 -16.59 43.33 -10.96
N ASP A 401 -16.86 43.74 -9.73
CA ASP A 401 -18.18 43.64 -9.14
C ASP A 401 -19.12 44.53 -9.98
N ALA A 402 -19.76 43.90 -10.98
CA ALA A 402 -20.66 44.57 -11.91
C ALA A 402 -21.81 45.27 -11.16
N VAL A 403 -22.09 44.80 -9.94
CA VAL A 403 -23.08 45.39 -9.02
C VAL A 403 -22.55 46.70 -8.43
N GLU A 404 -21.27 46.80 -8.07
CA GLU A 404 -20.69 48.03 -7.54
C GLU A 404 -20.55 49.11 -8.63
N GLU A 405 -20.16 48.74 -9.84
CA GLU A 405 -20.11 49.64 -11.01
C GLU A 405 -21.53 50.10 -11.40
N ALA A 406 -22.51 49.19 -11.41
CA ALA A 406 -23.92 49.53 -11.61
C ALA A 406 -24.46 50.42 -10.49
N ASN A 407 -24.07 50.19 -9.24
CA ASN A 407 -24.45 51.02 -8.10
C ASN A 407 -23.81 52.42 -8.16
N ARG A 408 -22.55 52.55 -8.60
CA ARG A 408 -21.90 53.85 -8.84
C ARG A 408 -22.56 54.61 -9.99
N GLN A 409 -22.93 53.92 -11.06
CA GLN A 409 -23.69 54.53 -12.16
C GLN A 409 -25.12 54.91 -11.75
N LEU A 410 -25.78 54.10 -10.93
CA LEU A 410 -27.10 54.38 -10.36
C LEU A 410 -27.04 55.54 -9.35
N ALA A 411 -25.98 55.64 -8.54
CA ALA A 411 -25.76 56.76 -7.63
C ALA A 411 -25.54 58.08 -8.40
N ALA A 412 -24.72 58.04 -9.45
CA ALA A 412 -24.57 59.17 -10.37
C ALA A 412 -25.90 59.55 -11.06
N ALA A 413 -26.70 58.55 -11.48
CA ALA A 413 -28.02 58.76 -12.08
C ALA A 413 -29.07 59.28 -11.08
N ARG A 414 -28.95 58.93 -9.78
CA ARG A 414 -29.78 59.43 -8.68
C ARG A 414 -29.36 60.83 -8.21
N GLY A 415 -28.28 61.39 -8.75
CA GLY A 415 -27.84 62.75 -8.47
C GLY A 415 -26.89 62.86 -7.30
N GLU A 416 -26.11 61.81 -6.99
CA GLU A 416 -24.99 61.84 -6.05
C GLU A 416 -23.65 62.05 -6.78
N TYR A 417 -22.69 62.70 -6.13
CA TYR A 417 -21.38 62.96 -6.75
C TYR A 417 -20.52 61.70 -6.68
N VAL A 418 -20.16 61.16 -7.85
CA VAL A 418 -19.29 60.00 -7.98
C VAL A 418 -18.02 60.41 -8.70
N GLU A 419 -16.88 60.27 -8.03
CA GLU A 419 -15.57 60.68 -8.54
C GLU A 419 -15.22 59.91 -9.83
N GLY A 420 -14.89 60.63 -10.91
CA GLY A 420 -14.60 60.05 -12.22
C GLY A 420 -15.80 59.83 -13.16
N ILE A 421 -17.05 59.93 -12.67
CA ILE A 421 -18.29 59.81 -13.47
C ILE A 421 -19.09 61.12 -13.50
N SER A 422 -19.22 61.81 -12.36
CA SER A 422 -19.94 63.09 -12.26
C SER A 422 -19.03 64.27 -12.62
N ASP A 423 -19.51 65.23 -13.41
CA ASP A 423 -18.74 66.43 -13.79
C ASP A 423 -18.42 67.29 -12.55
N PRO A 424 -17.13 67.45 -12.17
CA PRO A 424 -16.72 68.22 -10.99
C PRO A 424 -17.02 69.73 -11.08
N ASN A 425 -17.39 70.23 -12.26
CA ASN A 425 -17.73 71.63 -12.50
C ASN A 425 -19.23 71.90 -12.71
N ASP A 426 -20.09 70.88 -12.51
CA ASP A 426 -21.55 71.06 -12.57
C ASP A 426 -22.04 71.93 -11.39
N PRO A 427 -22.78 73.04 -11.63
CA PRO A 427 -23.25 73.96 -10.60
C PRO A 427 -24.14 73.35 -9.51
N LYS A 428 -24.67 72.14 -9.73
CA LYS A 428 -25.51 71.44 -8.75
C LYS A 428 -24.75 70.90 -7.54
N TRP A 429 -23.42 70.81 -7.62
CA TRP A 429 -22.57 70.33 -6.52
C TRP A 429 -22.12 71.51 -5.65
N VAL A 430 -22.72 71.67 -4.48
CA VAL A 430 -22.38 72.73 -3.53
C VAL A 430 -21.01 72.43 -2.89
N LYS A 431 -19.99 73.22 -3.22
CA LYS A 431 -18.68 73.15 -2.56
C LYS A 431 -18.73 73.84 -1.20
N THR A 432 -19.11 73.09 -0.17
CA THR A 432 -18.99 73.54 1.22
C THR A 432 -17.62 73.12 1.77
N GLY A 433 -16.75 74.10 2.02
CA GLY A 433 -15.41 73.87 2.55
C GLY A 433 -15.42 73.53 4.04
N THR A 434 -14.70 72.45 4.38
CA THR A 434 -13.93 72.17 5.60
C THR A 434 -14.52 72.55 6.97
N SER A 435 -14.83 71.55 7.81
CA SER A 435 -14.46 71.47 9.25
C SER A 435 -14.89 70.13 9.88
N GLN A 436 -13.94 69.40 10.50
CA GLN A 436 -14.16 68.39 11.55
C GLN A 436 -14.79 69.03 12.83
N PRO A 437 -15.13 68.28 13.90
CA PRO A 437 -15.80 66.96 14.05
C PRO A 437 -16.99 67.06 15.06
N THR A 438 -17.44 65.91 15.58
CA THR A 438 -18.09 65.65 16.89
C THR A 438 -19.62 65.64 17.08
N THR A 439 -20.04 64.58 17.83
CA THR A 439 -21.05 64.46 18.90
C THR A 439 -22.53 64.18 18.58
N GLU A 440 -23.00 63.02 19.08
CA GLU A 440 -24.39 62.75 19.52
C GLU A 440 -24.84 63.77 20.59
N PRO A 441 -26.17 63.97 20.79
CA PRO A 441 -26.79 63.31 21.96
C PRO A 441 -28.32 63.00 21.87
N GLU A 442 -28.69 61.91 22.58
CA GLU A 442 -29.75 61.77 23.61
C GLU A 442 -31.28 61.94 23.40
N LEU A 443 -31.99 60.84 23.77
CA LEU A 443 -33.04 60.67 24.81
C LEU A 443 -34.56 60.89 24.57
N VAL A 444 -35.27 59.73 24.49
CA VAL A 444 -36.48 59.23 25.24
C VAL A 444 -37.83 60.00 25.22
N LYS A 445 -38.93 59.31 24.83
CA LYS A 445 -40.02 58.79 25.72
C LYS A 445 -41.30 58.30 24.99
N ASN A 446 -41.60 57.03 25.24
CA ASN A 446 -42.90 56.38 25.54
C ASN A 446 -44.10 56.55 24.58
N VAL A 447 -44.68 55.44 24.10
CA VAL A 447 -45.85 54.70 24.64
C VAL A 447 -46.45 53.81 23.53
N GLY A 448 -46.60 52.50 23.79
CA GLY A 448 -47.79 51.75 23.35
C GLY A 448 -47.72 50.92 22.05
N ASN A 449 -47.76 49.60 22.24
CA ASN A 449 -48.28 48.56 21.34
C ASN A 449 -47.56 48.26 20.00
N GLY A 450 -46.61 47.32 20.09
CA GLY A 450 -46.72 46.03 19.39
C GLY A 450 -46.45 46.00 17.89
N ILE A 451 -45.18 45.90 17.51
CA ILE A 451 -44.60 45.09 16.41
C ILE A 451 -43.10 44.96 16.75
N PHE A 452 -42.56 43.73 16.77
CA PHE A 452 -41.11 43.50 16.97
C PHE A 452 -40.39 43.64 15.62
N ASP A 453 -39.35 44.47 15.62
CA ASP A 453 -38.42 44.75 14.52
C ASP A 453 -37.10 43.97 14.74
N VAL A 454 -36.62 43.32 13.68
CA VAL A 454 -35.53 42.32 13.65
C VAL A 454 -34.17 43.00 13.38
N SER A 455 -33.89 44.07 14.13
CA SER A 455 -32.70 44.91 13.87
C SER A 455 -31.76 45.04 15.09
N ALA A 456 -31.90 44.19 16.12
CA ALA A 456 -31.12 44.31 17.37
C ALA A 456 -30.44 43.02 17.87
N LEU A 457 -30.15 42.04 17.00
CA LEU A 457 -29.40 40.82 17.39
C LEU A 457 -28.07 40.61 16.64
N MET A 458 -27.69 41.53 15.77
CA MET A 458 -26.48 41.43 14.95
C MET A 458 -25.54 42.61 15.23
N GLN A 459 -24.93 42.65 16.42
CA GLN A 459 -23.60 43.24 16.63
C GLN A 459 -23.13 43.07 18.09
N ASN A 460 -22.05 42.29 18.22
CA ASN A 460 -21.14 42.10 19.37
C ASN A 460 -21.72 41.21 20.51
N SER A 461 -21.19 40.02 20.78
CA SER A 461 -19.77 39.70 20.93
C SER A 461 -19.46 38.21 20.69
N SER A 462 -18.39 37.99 19.93
CA SER A 462 -17.48 36.85 19.99
C SER A 462 -17.18 36.35 21.42
N THR A 463 -17.33 35.04 21.70
CA THR A 463 -16.24 34.03 21.72
C THR A 463 -16.74 32.68 22.28
N HIS A 464 -16.44 31.61 21.53
CA HIS A 464 -16.35 30.17 21.87
C HIS A 464 -17.54 29.38 22.45
N GLY A 465 -17.94 28.32 21.72
CA GLY A 465 -18.58 27.13 22.28
C GLY A 465 -19.43 26.31 21.29
N THR A 466 -18.79 25.30 20.67
CA THR A 466 -19.37 24.03 20.19
C THR A 466 -20.63 24.06 19.32
N GLU A 467 -20.44 23.92 18.00
CA GLU A 467 -21.45 23.32 17.12
C GLU A 467 -21.25 21.80 17.08
N THR A 468 -22.28 21.10 17.51
CA THR A 468 -22.54 19.69 17.27
C THR A 468 -22.95 19.51 15.81
N ASN A 469 -22.13 18.82 15.03
CA ASN A 469 -22.56 18.30 13.74
C ASN A 469 -23.42 17.03 13.96
N PRO A 470 -24.56 16.89 13.27
CA PRO A 470 -25.42 15.73 13.36
C PRO A 470 -24.78 14.50 12.72
N GLU A 471 -24.97 13.37 13.40
CA GLU A 471 -24.57 12.04 12.98
C GLU A 471 -25.11 11.73 11.58
N THR A 472 -24.19 11.55 10.62
CA THR A 472 -24.51 10.95 9.32
C THR A 472 -24.13 9.47 9.41
N THR A 473 -25.14 8.61 9.49
CA THR A 473 -24.98 7.15 9.48
C THR A 473 -24.51 6.70 8.09
N SER A 474 -23.19 6.57 7.94
CA SER A 474 -22.55 6.08 6.73
C SER A 474 -22.75 4.58 6.56
N ASN A 475 -23.42 4.24 5.46
CA ASN A 475 -23.37 2.94 4.82
C ASN A 475 -21.94 2.52 4.44
N VAL A 476 -21.80 1.20 4.37
CA VAL A 476 -20.61 0.41 4.03
C VAL A 476 -19.99 0.84 2.70
N GLN A 477 -18.75 1.34 2.74
CA GLN A 477 -17.92 1.53 1.55
C GLN A 477 -17.14 0.26 1.21
N VAL A 478 -17.26 -0.09 -0.06
CA VAL A 478 -16.52 -1.09 -0.82
C VAL A 478 -15.05 -0.70 -0.89
N GLN A 479 -14.17 -1.66 -0.59
CA GLN A 479 -12.72 -1.54 -0.75
C GLN A 479 -12.39 -1.41 -2.25
N LYS A 480 -11.86 -0.25 -2.66
CA LYS A 480 -11.10 -0.09 -3.92
C LYS A 480 -9.63 -0.39 -3.60
N ALA A 481 -9.04 -1.29 -4.37
CA ALA A 481 -7.60 -1.49 -4.41
C ALA A 481 -7.02 -0.58 -5.51
N ASP A 482 -6.05 0.25 -5.15
CA ASP A 482 -5.18 0.94 -6.10
C ASP A 482 -4.02 0.01 -6.50
N SER A 483 -3.76 -0.05 -7.81
CA SER A 483 -2.45 -0.40 -8.35
C SER A 483 -2.21 0.48 -9.58
N ASP A 484 -1.08 1.19 -9.55
CA ASP A 484 -0.52 1.99 -10.64
C ASP A 484 -0.38 1.20 -11.94
N GLU A 485 -0.71 1.83 -13.08
CA GLU A 485 -0.09 1.43 -14.34
C GLU A 485 0.09 2.58 -15.34
N LYS A 486 1.20 2.47 -16.07
CA LYS A 486 1.73 3.37 -17.08
C LYS A 486 0.92 3.32 -18.39
N GLN A 487 1.06 4.41 -19.15
CA GLN A 487 0.53 4.62 -20.50
C GLN A 487 0.80 3.52 -21.52
N ALA A 488 -0.26 3.14 -22.25
CA ALA A 488 -0.35 2.95 -23.71
C ALA A 488 -1.87 3.02 -24.03
N GLY A 489 -2.43 3.78 -24.98
CA GLY A 489 -1.93 4.27 -26.25
C GLY A 489 -2.45 3.40 -27.40
N ASP A 490 -3.75 3.45 -27.73
CA ASP A 490 -4.21 3.75 -29.10
C ASP A 490 -5.73 3.99 -29.22
N ALA A 491 -6.09 4.75 -30.25
CA ALA A 491 -7.41 5.29 -30.53
C ALA A 491 -8.13 4.51 -31.65
N VAL A 492 -9.46 4.36 -31.57
CA VAL A 492 -10.31 4.45 -32.78
C VAL A 492 -11.71 4.99 -32.44
N GLN A 493 -12.10 6.06 -33.15
CA GLN A 493 -13.44 6.62 -33.23
C GLN A 493 -14.33 5.80 -34.17
N ALA A 494 -15.63 5.75 -33.88
CA ALA A 494 -16.77 5.97 -34.80
C ALA A 494 -18.05 5.78 -33.96
N GLY A 495 -19.11 6.57 -34.00
CA GLY A 495 -19.57 7.61 -34.92
C GLY A 495 -21.10 7.51 -34.93
N GLU A 496 -21.79 8.50 -34.37
CA GLU A 496 -23.25 8.65 -34.47
C GLU A 496 -23.70 8.83 -35.93
N GLY A 497 -24.91 8.37 -36.26
CA GLY A 497 -25.60 8.79 -37.49
C GLY A 497 -26.65 7.83 -38.06
N ASP A 498 -27.84 7.83 -37.48
CA ASP A 498 -29.14 8.18 -38.10
C ASP A 498 -29.62 7.56 -39.46
N LEU A 499 -30.87 7.06 -39.40
CA LEU A 499 -31.93 6.92 -40.43
C LEU A 499 -31.72 6.15 -41.75
N GLY A 500 -32.60 5.15 -41.96
CA GLY A 500 -32.97 4.70 -43.31
C GLY A 500 -33.82 3.43 -43.39
N THR A 501 -35.15 3.60 -43.29
CA THR A 501 -36.22 2.86 -44.01
C THR A 501 -36.18 1.33 -44.13
N GLY A 502 -37.20 0.68 -43.58
CA GLY A 502 -37.41 -0.77 -43.66
C GLY A 502 -38.00 -1.30 -44.97
N GLU A 503 -37.99 -2.61 -45.07
CA GLU A 503 -38.97 -3.43 -45.78
C GLU A 503 -39.01 -4.83 -45.13
N GLU A 504 -40.23 -5.35 -44.97
CA GLU A 504 -40.60 -6.56 -44.24
C GLU A 504 -40.09 -7.86 -44.87
N ALA A 505 -39.81 -8.87 -44.04
CA ALA A 505 -40.03 -10.27 -44.41
C ALA A 505 -40.38 -11.10 -43.17
N VAL A 506 -41.66 -11.45 -43.06
CA VAL A 506 -42.22 -12.42 -42.11
C VAL A 506 -41.88 -13.84 -42.58
N THR A 507 -41.30 -14.67 -41.72
CA THR A 507 -41.42 -16.14 -41.83
C THR A 507 -41.56 -16.77 -40.46
N VAL A 508 -42.74 -17.37 -40.26
CA VAL A 508 -43.15 -18.23 -39.17
C VAL A 508 -42.35 -19.54 -39.20
N VAL A 509 -41.82 -20.01 -38.06
CA VAL A 509 -41.51 -21.42 -37.85
C VAL A 509 -41.99 -21.87 -36.48
N LYS A 510 -42.66 -23.02 -36.49
CA LYS A 510 -43.30 -23.75 -35.41
C LYS A 510 -42.79 -25.18 -35.49
N LEU A 511 -42.21 -25.76 -34.44
CA LEU A 511 -41.84 -27.18 -34.30
C LEU A 511 -41.72 -27.45 -32.78
N GLU A 512 -42.69 -28.08 -32.09
CA GLU A 512 -43.05 -29.51 -32.01
C GLU A 512 -42.09 -30.40 -31.20
N GLU A 513 -42.70 -31.04 -30.19
CA GLU A 513 -42.19 -31.96 -29.17
C GLU A 513 -41.64 -33.28 -29.72
N ASN A 514 -40.77 -33.97 -28.97
CA ASN A 514 -40.67 -35.42 -29.08
C ASN A 514 -40.25 -36.11 -27.77
N GLN A 515 -41.02 -37.13 -27.38
CA GLN A 515 -40.82 -38.01 -26.22
C GLN A 515 -40.21 -39.37 -26.65
N ASN A 516 -39.28 -39.87 -25.82
CA ASN A 516 -38.83 -41.25 -25.52
C ASN A 516 -39.15 -42.47 -26.43
N GLN A 517 -38.13 -43.30 -26.74
CA GLN A 517 -37.90 -44.67 -26.17
C GLN A 517 -36.83 -45.52 -26.92
N ASP A 518 -35.81 -45.95 -26.16
CA ASP A 518 -35.11 -47.25 -26.00
C ASP A 518 -34.66 -48.27 -27.10
N GLU A 519 -33.50 -48.87 -26.76
CA GLU A 519 -32.85 -50.19 -27.06
C GLU A 519 -31.94 -50.51 -28.29
N THR A 520 -30.63 -50.61 -27.96
CA THR A 520 -29.61 -51.67 -28.25
C THR A 520 -28.95 -51.90 -29.64
N SER A 521 -27.59 -51.77 -29.66
CA SER A 521 -26.55 -52.75 -30.11
C SER A 521 -25.48 -52.27 -31.12
N GLN A 522 -24.20 -52.47 -30.71
CA GLN A 522 -22.97 -52.79 -31.49
C GLN A 522 -22.04 -51.69 -32.09
N SER A 523 -20.97 -51.41 -31.32
CA SER A 523 -19.50 -51.44 -31.66
C SER A 523 -18.99 -51.14 -33.09
N GLU A 524 -18.30 -50.01 -33.30
CA GLU A 524 -16.82 -49.79 -33.40
C GLU A 524 -16.53 -48.37 -33.98
N PRO A 525 -15.34 -47.77 -33.77
CA PRO A 525 -15.18 -46.32 -33.74
C PRO A 525 -14.82 -45.73 -35.11
N GLU A 526 -15.60 -44.76 -35.58
CA GLU A 526 -15.19 -43.88 -36.68
C GLU A 526 -14.77 -42.51 -36.14
N SER A 527 -13.57 -42.12 -36.57
CA SER A 527 -12.91 -40.84 -36.37
C SER A 527 -13.85 -39.65 -36.51
N GLN A 528 -14.09 -38.94 -35.41
CA GLN A 528 -14.63 -37.58 -35.46
C GLN A 528 -13.54 -36.66 -36.00
N GLN A 529 -13.73 -36.24 -37.24
CA GLN A 529 -13.22 -34.97 -37.73
C GLN A 529 -13.86 -33.88 -36.86
N ASP A 530 -13.04 -33.01 -36.28
CA ASP A 530 -13.48 -31.78 -35.63
C ASP A 530 -14.25 -30.94 -36.65
N GLU A 531 -15.58 -30.99 -36.62
CA GLU A 531 -16.39 -29.90 -37.14
C GLU A 531 -16.18 -28.69 -36.21
N PRO A 532 -15.95 -27.47 -36.75
CA PRO A 532 -15.83 -26.29 -35.91
C PRO A 532 -17.16 -26.06 -35.19
N GLU A 533 -17.12 -25.99 -33.86
CA GLU A 533 -18.27 -25.66 -33.03
C GLU A 533 -18.98 -24.43 -33.58
N ALA A 534 -20.28 -24.59 -33.88
CA ALA A 534 -21.12 -23.48 -34.31
C ALA A 534 -21.11 -22.42 -33.21
N VAL A 535 -20.62 -21.22 -33.53
CA VAL A 535 -20.65 -20.07 -32.62
C VAL A 535 -22.10 -19.80 -32.26
N VAL A 536 -22.48 -20.09 -31.01
CA VAL A 536 -23.83 -19.84 -30.49
C VAL A 536 -24.04 -18.33 -30.41
N THR A 537 -24.82 -17.78 -31.34
CA THR A 537 -25.22 -16.37 -31.32
C THR A 537 -26.48 -16.22 -30.49
N TRP A 538 -26.41 -15.43 -29.42
CA TRP A 538 -27.57 -15.12 -28.57
C TRP A 538 -28.43 -14.01 -29.20
N PRO A 539 -29.76 -14.06 -29.05
CA PRO A 539 -30.64 -13.02 -29.56
C PRO A 539 -30.46 -11.71 -28.77
N GLU A 540 -30.70 -10.58 -29.44
CA GLU A 540 -30.70 -9.25 -28.80
C GLU A 540 -31.90 -9.09 -27.84
N TYR A 541 -32.96 -9.86 -28.07
CA TYR A 541 -34.19 -9.86 -27.30
C TYR A 541 -34.59 -11.28 -26.93
N PHE A 542 -34.88 -11.52 -25.65
CA PHE A 542 -35.37 -12.80 -25.15
C PHE A 542 -36.88 -12.74 -24.94
N GLU A 543 -37.59 -13.67 -25.58
CA GLU A 543 -39.02 -13.86 -25.35
C GLU A 543 -39.27 -14.49 -23.97
N PRO A 544 -40.45 -14.31 -23.36
CA PRO A 544 -40.80 -14.97 -22.11
C PRO A 544 -40.60 -16.49 -22.18
N GLY A 545 -39.84 -17.05 -21.23
CA GLY A 545 -39.48 -18.46 -21.24
C GLY A 545 -38.30 -18.80 -20.34
N ARG A 546 -37.98 -20.10 -20.33
CA ARG A 546 -36.86 -20.71 -19.59
C ARG A 546 -35.70 -20.97 -20.54
N TYR A 547 -34.51 -20.49 -20.18
CA TYR A 547 -33.30 -20.60 -21.00
C TYR A 547 -32.11 -21.09 -20.18
N GLU A 548 -31.42 -22.10 -20.70
CA GLU A 548 -30.20 -22.66 -20.11
C GLU A 548 -28.95 -22.15 -20.83
N GLY A 549 -27.82 -22.12 -20.12
CA GLY A 549 -26.51 -21.84 -20.71
C GLY A 549 -26.27 -20.40 -21.16
N ILE A 550 -27.14 -19.45 -20.81
CA ILE A 550 -26.93 -18.03 -21.14
C ILE A 550 -25.71 -17.51 -20.36
N PRO A 551 -24.66 -16.99 -21.03
CA PRO A 551 -23.51 -16.40 -20.35
C PRO A 551 -23.91 -15.23 -19.44
N ASN A 552 -23.19 -15.04 -18.34
CA ASN A 552 -23.52 -14.03 -17.34
C ASN A 552 -23.56 -12.61 -17.92
N GLU A 553 -22.64 -12.27 -18.82
CA GLU A 553 -22.61 -10.98 -19.51
C GLU A 553 -23.86 -10.76 -20.38
N VAL A 554 -24.28 -11.79 -21.11
CA VAL A 554 -25.47 -11.75 -21.97
C VAL A 554 -26.73 -11.54 -21.12
N TYR A 555 -26.89 -12.27 -20.01
CA TYR A 555 -28.04 -12.09 -19.12
C TYR A 555 -28.09 -10.72 -18.46
N HIS A 556 -26.94 -10.16 -18.07
CA HIS A 556 -26.91 -8.82 -17.51
C HIS A 556 -27.20 -7.74 -18.56
N ALA A 557 -26.89 -7.98 -19.84
CA ALA A 557 -27.21 -7.09 -20.96
C ALA A 557 -28.62 -7.29 -21.53
N ALA A 558 -29.27 -8.42 -21.25
CA ALA A 558 -30.57 -8.79 -21.80
C ALA A 558 -31.70 -7.82 -21.39
N ASN A 559 -32.88 -8.02 -21.97
CA ASN A 559 -34.09 -7.24 -21.69
C ASN A 559 -34.74 -7.60 -20.33
N GLY A 560 -35.64 -6.75 -19.87
CA GLY A 560 -36.38 -6.90 -18.61
C GLY A 560 -35.71 -6.34 -17.34
N ILE A 561 -36.49 -6.22 -16.28
CA ILE A 561 -36.04 -5.74 -14.97
C ILE A 561 -35.62 -6.94 -14.12
N SER A 562 -34.37 -6.94 -13.66
CA SER A 562 -33.83 -8.01 -12.80
C SER A 562 -34.09 -7.78 -11.32
N SER A 563 -33.96 -8.82 -10.48
CA SER A 563 -34.06 -8.69 -9.02
C SER A 563 -33.10 -7.64 -8.44
N THR A 564 -31.91 -7.50 -9.01
CA THR A 564 -30.94 -6.45 -8.61
C THR A 564 -31.45 -5.05 -8.95
N MET A 565 -32.08 -4.88 -10.10
CA MET A 565 -32.68 -3.60 -10.50
C MET A 565 -33.86 -3.24 -9.58
N VAL A 566 -34.69 -4.21 -9.19
CA VAL A 566 -35.76 -3.99 -8.20
C VAL A 566 -35.19 -3.56 -6.84
N LYS A 567 -34.08 -4.16 -6.38
CA LYS A 567 -33.40 -3.73 -5.15
C LYS A 567 -32.84 -2.31 -5.26
N ASP A 568 -32.24 -1.95 -6.39
CA ASP A 568 -31.77 -0.58 -6.64
C ASP A 568 -32.94 0.43 -6.54
N ALA A 569 -34.14 0.07 -7.00
CA ALA A 569 -35.35 0.90 -6.81
C ALA A 569 -35.84 0.99 -5.36
N ARG A 570 -35.57 -0.02 -4.52
CA ARG A 570 -35.86 0.06 -3.07
C ARG A 570 -34.91 0.99 -2.31
N VAL A 571 -33.71 1.26 -2.85
CA VAL A 571 -32.86 2.34 -2.34
C VAL A 571 -33.55 3.69 -2.58
N SER A 572 -33.94 3.95 -3.82
CA SER A 572 -34.92 4.96 -4.22
C SER A 572 -35.16 4.89 -5.73
N LEU A 573 -36.30 5.42 -6.18
CA LEU A 573 -36.57 5.58 -7.62
C LEU A 573 -35.56 6.53 -8.28
N MET A 574 -35.12 7.60 -7.59
CA MET A 574 -34.04 8.47 -8.07
C MET A 574 -32.72 7.69 -8.27
N TYR A 575 -32.37 6.76 -7.38
CA TYR A 575 -31.18 5.92 -7.54
C TYR A 575 -31.32 4.96 -8.73
N TYR A 576 -32.51 4.39 -8.91
CA TYR A 576 -32.83 3.55 -10.07
C TYR A 576 -32.67 4.31 -11.38
N ASP A 577 -33.22 5.53 -11.48
CA ASP A 577 -33.04 6.38 -12.67
C ASP A 577 -31.55 6.62 -12.93
N GLY A 578 -30.84 7.14 -11.91
CA GLY A 578 -29.43 7.48 -12.01
C GLY A 578 -28.59 6.32 -12.54
N ARG A 579 -28.93 5.10 -12.18
CA ARG A 579 -28.16 3.91 -12.54
C ARG A 579 -28.60 3.24 -13.84
N HIS A 580 -29.91 3.07 -14.05
CA HIS A 580 -30.44 2.22 -15.11
C HIS A 580 -31.07 2.99 -16.26
N VAL A 581 -31.61 4.18 -16.00
CA VAL A 581 -32.33 4.99 -17.00
C VAL A 581 -31.42 6.11 -17.53
N SER A 582 -31.03 7.06 -16.70
CA SER A 582 -30.17 8.19 -17.08
C SER A 582 -28.68 7.84 -17.13
N LYS A 583 -28.27 6.72 -16.50
CA LYS A 583 -26.88 6.20 -16.47
C LYS A 583 -25.85 7.22 -15.99
N THR A 584 -26.27 8.17 -15.15
CA THR A 584 -25.42 9.16 -14.50
C THR A 584 -24.54 8.54 -13.41
N ILE A 585 -25.00 7.45 -12.78
CA ILE A 585 -24.28 6.66 -11.79
C ILE A 585 -23.64 5.45 -12.49
N LYS A 586 -22.31 5.49 -12.66
CA LYS A 586 -21.55 4.39 -13.25
C LYS A 586 -21.14 3.37 -12.18
N LYS A 587 -21.31 2.07 -12.47
CA LYS A 587 -20.72 0.98 -11.69
C LYS A 587 -19.52 0.42 -12.44
N GLU A 588 -18.33 0.69 -11.94
CA GLU A 588 -17.11 0.01 -12.38
C GLU A 588 -17.11 -1.39 -11.75
N ARG A 589 -17.25 -2.44 -12.56
CA ARG A 589 -16.96 -3.81 -12.11
C ARG A 589 -15.44 -3.98 -12.18
N SER A 590 -14.78 -4.17 -11.04
CA SER A 590 -13.36 -4.53 -11.04
C SER A 590 -13.24 -6.04 -11.28
N LYS A 591 -12.28 -6.45 -12.11
CA LYS A 591 -11.88 -7.87 -12.28
C LYS A 591 -11.00 -8.34 -11.10
N VAL A 592 -11.35 -7.93 -9.88
CA VAL A 592 -10.66 -8.35 -8.66
C VAL A 592 -11.31 -9.63 -8.15
N LEU A 593 -10.50 -10.52 -7.58
CA LEU A 593 -10.99 -11.74 -6.98
C LEU A 593 -12.02 -11.44 -5.88
N ASP A 594 -13.25 -11.85 -6.12
CA ASP A 594 -14.24 -12.05 -5.07
C ASP A 594 -14.22 -13.52 -4.65
N MET A 595 -13.85 -13.79 -3.40
CA MET A 595 -13.85 -15.14 -2.83
C MET A 595 -15.24 -15.80 -2.95
N GLY A 596 -16.31 -15.00 -2.90
CA GLY A 596 -17.67 -15.49 -3.10
C GLY A 596 -17.87 -16.11 -4.49
N ASN A 597 -17.40 -15.42 -5.54
CA ASN A 597 -17.52 -15.91 -6.92
C ASN A 597 -16.68 -17.17 -7.14
N LEU A 598 -15.47 -17.23 -6.59
CA LEU A 598 -14.64 -18.44 -6.68
C LEU A 598 -15.30 -19.64 -6.00
N VAL A 599 -15.86 -19.46 -4.81
CA VAL A 599 -16.59 -20.52 -4.09
C VAL A 599 -17.87 -20.92 -4.83
N HIS A 600 -18.59 -19.96 -5.39
CA HIS A 600 -19.82 -20.19 -6.16
C HIS A 600 -19.52 -21.00 -7.43
N ALA A 601 -18.53 -20.59 -8.23
CA ALA A 601 -18.05 -21.35 -9.38
C ALA A 601 -17.60 -22.76 -8.97
N LEU A 602 -16.77 -22.91 -7.93
CA LEU A 602 -16.33 -24.24 -7.47
C LEU A 602 -17.47 -25.14 -6.99
N ALA A 603 -18.45 -24.61 -6.27
CA ALA A 603 -19.54 -25.40 -5.70
C ALA A 603 -20.63 -25.75 -6.73
N LEU A 604 -20.83 -24.89 -7.73
CA LEU A 604 -21.94 -25.02 -8.68
C LEU A 604 -21.48 -25.48 -10.05
N GLN A 605 -20.42 -24.87 -10.61
CA GLN A 605 -19.92 -25.09 -11.97
C GLN A 605 -18.38 -25.25 -12.00
N PRO A 606 -17.82 -26.31 -11.37
CA PRO A 606 -16.36 -26.50 -11.35
C PRO A 606 -15.73 -26.63 -12.74
N GLU A 607 -16.51 -26.97 -13.76
CA GLU A 607 -16.08 -27.10 -15.15
C GLU A 607 -15.69 -25.78 -15.83
N ILE A 608 -16.27 -24.64 -15.43
CA ILE A 608 -15.95 -23.32 -16.01
C ILE A 608 -14.80 -22.62 -15.27
N LEU A 609 -14.25 -23.24 -14.23
CA LEU A 609 -13.24 -22.64 -13.36
C LEU A 609 -12.00 -22.20 -14.14
N ASP A 610 -11.51 -23.06 -15.04
CA ASP A 610 -10.32 -22.78 -15.85
C ASP A 610 -10.59 -21.71 -16.92
N GLU A 611 -11.84 -21.42 -17.25
CA GLU A 611 -12.22 -20.36 -18.20
C GLU A 611 -12.17 -18.98 -17.53
N GLU A 612 -12.72 -18.87 -16.32
CA GLU A 612 -12.85 -17.59 -15.60
C GLU A 612 -11.66 -17.25 -14.69
N PHE A 613 -10.99 -18.26 -14.12
CA PHE A 613 -9.96 -18.09 -13.11
C PHE A 613 -8.59 -18.60 -13.60
N SER A 614 -7.54 -17.91 -13.18
CA SER A 614 -6.15 -18.31 -13.39
C SER A 614 -5.54 -18.64 -12.03
N ILE A 615 -5.39 -19.94 -11.74
CA ILE A 615 -4.89 -20.45 -10.46
C ILE A 615 -3.36 -20.47 -10.47
N GLU A 616 -2.75 -19.99 -9.39
CA GLU A 616 -1.31 -19.95 -9.21
C GLU A 616 -0.67 -21.35 -9.38
N PRO A 617 0.31 -21.51 -10.29
CA PRO A 617 0.83 -22.80 -10.70
C PRO A 617 1.58 -23.54 -9.58
N VAL A 618 1.65 -24.87 -9.70
CA VAL A 618 2.51 -25.70 -8.86
C VAL A 618 3.95 -25.55 -9.31
N ILE A 619 4.83 -25.09 -8.42
CA ILE A 619 6.27 -25.10 -8.68
C ILE A 619 6.74 -26.57 -8.76
N PRO A 620 7.24 -27.06 -9.91
CA PRO A 620 7.67 -28.44 -10.07
C PRO A 620 8.86 -28.79 -9.17
N GLU A 621 8.96 -30.05 -8.75
CA GLU A 621 10.10 -30.57 -8.00
C GLU A 621 11.36 -30.52 -8.89
N GLY A 622 12.33 -29.69 -8.54
CA GLY A 622 13.53 -29.42 -9.33
C GLY A 622 13.57 -28.06 -10.04
N ALA A 623 12.51 -27.26 -9.95
CA ALA A 623 12.55 -25.88 -10.42
C ALA A 623 13.52 -25.04 -9.58
N LEU A 624 14.29 -24.19 -10.23
CA LEU A 624 15.23 -23.29 -9.55
C LEU A 624 14.47 -22.11 -8.95
N THR A 625 14.54 -21.98 -7.64
CA THR A 625 13.78 -20.98 -6.85
C THR A 625 14.67 -19.84 -6.37
N THR A 626 15.90 -20.15 -5.96
CA THR A 626 16.80 -19.19 -5.32
C THR A 626 18.05 -18.94 -6.14
N THR A 627 18.64 -17.75 -5.97
CA THR A 627 19.95 -17.40 -6.55
C THR A 627 21.04 -18.41 -6.17
N ALA A 628 20.94 -19.02 -4.98
CA ALA A 628 21.87 -20.06 -4.54
C ALA A 628 21.72 -21.34 -5.39
N THR A 629 20.48 -21.81 -5.63
CA THR A 629 20.22 -22.97 -6.49
C THR A 629 20.64 -22.72 -7.94
N ILE A 630 20.44 -21.50 -8.46
CA ILE A 630 20.87 -21.12 -9.81
C ILE A 630 22.41 -21.11 -9.91
N ARG A 631 23.10 -20.52 -8.92
CA ARG A 631 24.57 -20.52 -8.87
C ARG A 631 25.15 -21.93 -8.75
N ALA A 632 24.54 -22.81 -7.96
CA ALA A 632 25.01 -24.18 -7.82
C ALA A 632 25.04 -24.92 -9.17
N VAL A 633 24.03 -24.69 -10.03
CA VAL A 633 24.01 -25.26 -11.40
C VAL A 633 25.11 -24.67 -12.28
N ILE A 634 25.38 -23.36 -12.16
CA ILE A 634 26.48 -22.70 -12.88
C ILE A 634 27.84 -23.21 -12.39
N ASP A 635 28.02 -23.37 -11.08
CA ASP A 635 29.24 -23.87 -10.46
C ASP A 635 29.50 -25.34 -10.84
N GLU A 636 28.47 -26.18 -10.86
CA GLU A 636 28.55 -27.56 -11.35
C GLU A 636 28.98 -27.61 -12.82
N HIS A 637 28.40 -26.75 -13.66
CA HIS A 637 28.80 -26.64 -15.06
C HIS A 637 30.25 -26.16 -15.19
N ASN A 638 30.64 -25.10 -14.48
CA ASN A 638 31.99 -24.55 -14.49
C ASN A 638 33.03 -25.57 -14.00
N ALA A 639 32.69 -26.38 -13.00
CA ALA A 639 33.55 -27.45 -12.49
C ALA A 639 33.72 -28.60 -13.51
N SER A 640 32.78 -28.78 -14.44
CA SER A 640 32.88 -29.76 -15.52
C SER A 640 33.78 -29.31 -16.68
N LEU A 641 34.15 -28.02 -16.75
CA LEU A 641 34.98 -27.49 -17.82
C LEU A 641 36.47 -27.88 -17.66
N PRO A 642 37.22 -28.04 -18.77
CA PRO A 642 38.65 -28.30 -18.71
C PRO A 642 39.41 -27.18 -17.98
N ALA A 643 40.30 -27.55 -17.07
CA ALA A 643 41.10 -26.59 -16.32
C ALA A 643 41.93 -25.68 -17.25
N GLN A 644 41.79 -24.38 -17.06
CA GLN A 644 42.60 -23.36 -17.72
C GLN A 644 43.98 -23.26 -17.05
N LEU A 645 45.03 -22.92 -17.80
CA LEU A 645 46.39 -22.71 -17.26
C LEU A 645 46.38 -21.63 -16.15
N SER A 646 47.00 -21.80 -15.00
CA SER A 646 47.00 -20.71 -14.02
C SER A 646 47.94 -19.57 -14.45
N ALA A 647 47.76 -18.37 -13.87
CA ALA A 647 48.71 -17.27 -14.08
C ALA A 647 50.12 -17.63 -13.60
N ASP A 648 50.22 -18.46 -12.56
CA ASP A 648 51.49 -18.96 -12.01
C ASP A 648 52.15 -19.97 -12.95
N ASP A 649 51.36 -20.85 -13.59
CA ASP A 649 51.88 -21.79 -14.60
C ASP A 649 52.41 -21.05 -15.83
N ILE A 650 51.66 -20.03 -16.31
CA ILE A 650 52.10 -19.21 -17.45
C ILE A 650 53.37 -18.44 -17.08
N LYS A 651 53.42 -17.87 -15.86
CA LYS A 651 54.60 -17.18 -15.36
C LYS A 651 55.80 -18.12 -15.27
N ALA A 652 55.63 -19.35 -14.80
CA ALA A 652 56.69 -20.35 -14.74
C ALA A 652 57.23 -20.67 -16.14
N LEU A 653 56.37 -20.82 -17.15
CA LEU A 653 56.78 -21.02 -18.54
C LEU A 653 57.57 -19.82 -19.11
N LEU A 654 57.16 -18.59 -18.78
CA LEU A 654 57.87 -17.37 -19.18
C LEU A 654 59.22 -17.24 -18.47
N GLU A 655 59.31 -17.62 -17.20
CA GLU A 655 60.55 -17.63 -16.41
C GLU A 655 61.52 -18.70 -16.92
N GLU A 656 61.01 -19.89 -17.27
CA GLU A 656 61.79 -20.96 -17.89
C GLU A 656 62.37 -20.51 -19.23
N TYR A 657 61.57 -19.85 -20.08
CA TYR A 657 62.07 -19.27 -21.33
C TYR A 657 63.10 -18.16 -21.07
N ASN A 658 62.84 -17.24 -20.13
CA ASN A 658 63.80 -16.19 -19.77
C ASN A 658 65.12 -16.75 -19.25
N ALA A 659 65.11 -17.91 -18.58
CA ALA A 659 66.31 -18.61 -18.12
C ALA A 659 67.14 -19.19 -19.27
N THR A 660 66.57 -19.38 -20.47
CA THR A 660 67.32 -19.79 -21.67
C THR A 660 68.01 -18.63 -22.38
N LEU A 661 67.65 -17.38 -22.06
CA LEU A 661 68.27 -16.19 -22.62
C LEU A 661 69.56 -15.80 -21.87
N PRO A 662 70.54 -15.17 -22.55
CA PRO A 662 71.74 -14.69 -21.87
C PRO A 662 71.39 -13.73 -20.72
N PRO A 663 71.93 -13.92 -19.50
CA PRO A 663 71.61 -13.07 -18.37
C PRO A 663 72.12 -11.65 -18.60
N GLN A 664 71.27 -10.66 -18.33
CA GLN A 664 71.69 -9.27 -18.33
C GLN A 664 72.67 -9.01 -17.18
N LEU A 665 73.69 -8.19 -17.42
CA LEU A 665 74.66 -7.83 -16.39
C LEU A 665 74.01 -6.86 -15.39
N PRO A 666 74.11 -7.12 -14.08
CA PRO A 666 73.48 -6.28 -13.08
C PRO A 666 74.12 -4.89 -13.03
N LEU A 667 73.31 -3.86 -12.76
CA LEU A 667 73.81 -2.48 -12.69
C LEU A 667 74.53 -2.15 -11.36
N GLY A 668 74.62 -3.08 -10.42
CA GLY A 668 75.28 -2.95 -9.11
C GLY A 668 74.64 -1.90 -8.19
N ALA A 669 74.48 -2.21 -6.90
CA ALA A 669 74.04 -1.24 -5.90
C ALA A 669 75.21 -0.39 -5.39
N SER A 670 76.42 -0.94 -5.39
CA SER A 670 77.68 -0.29 -4.97
C SER A 670 78.63 -0.02 -6.14
N LEU A 671 79.66 0.80 -5.90
CA LEU A 671 80.71 1.09 -6.88
C LEU A 671 81.52 -0.18 -7.21
N GLU A 672 81.82 -1.01 -6.20
CA GLU A 672 82.51 -2.29 -6.41
C GLU A 672 81.68 -3.28 -7.24
N GLU A 673 80.38 -3.44 -6.95
CA GLU A 673 79.49 -4.35 -7.71
C GLU A 673 79.29 -3.89 -9.15
N THR A 674 79.17 -2.58 -9.35
CA THR A 674 79.10 -1.99 -10.69
C THR A 674 80.41 -2.21 -11.45
N GLY A 675 81.55 -2.08 -10.76
CA GLY A 675 82.87 -2.34 -11.32
C GLY A 675 83.07 -3.79 -11.74
N GLN A 676 82.62 -4.76 -10.93
CA GLN A 676 82.66 -6.18 -11.29
C GLN A 676 81.82 -6.49 -12.53
N SER A 677 80.62 -5.92 -12.61
CA SER A 677 79.72 -6.08 -13.74
C SER A 677 80.26 -5.41 -15.01
N TYR A 678 80.98 -4.29 -14.87
CA TYR A 678 81.66 -3.61 -15.97
C TYR A 678 82.87 -4.41 -16.48
N MET A 679 83.65 -5.03 -15.61
CA MET A 679 84.79 -5.88 -16.01
C MET A 679 84.35 -7.19 -16.68
N ALA A 680 83.11 -7.62 -16.46
CA ALA A 680 82.49 -8.76 -17.14
C ALA A 680 81.96 -8.42 -18.54
N LEU A 681 81.99 -7.16 -18.97
CA LEU A 681 81.59 -6.76 -20.32
C LEU A 681 82.60 -7.26 -21.37
N PRO A 682 82.18 -7.57 -22.60
CA PRO A 682 83.12 -7.78 -23.71
C PRO A 682 84.00 -6.54 -23.93
N ALA A 683 85.24 -6.73 -24.37
CA ALA A 683 86.24 -5.66 -24.47
C ALA A 683 85.79 -4.45 -25.32
N GLU A 684 84.91 -4.67 -26.29
CA GLU A 684 84.33 -3.64 -27.15
C GLU A 684 83.29 -2.71 -26.47
N PHE A 685 82.79 -3.09 -25.28
CA PHE A 685 81.88 -2.32 -24.44
C PHE A 685 82.57 -1.76 -23.17
N GLN A 686 83.84 -2.08 -22.93
CA GLN A 686 84.66 -1.50 -21.86
C GLN A 686 85.36 -0.21 -22.31
N ARG A 687 84.58 0.87 -22.52
CA ARG A 687 85.05 2.11 -23.20
C ARG A 687 85.51 3.24 -22.29
N ILE A 688 85.85 2.96 -21.03
CA ILE A 688 86.40 3.98 -20.11
C ILE A 688 87.93 4.01 -20.27
N GLU A 689 88.48 5.11 -20.82
CA GLU A 689 89.91 5.29 -21.11
C GLU A 689 90.81 5.29 -19.86
N ASP A 690 92.02 4.72 -19.98
CA ASP A 690 93.04 4.68 -18.92
C ASP A 690 93.48 6.09 -18.52
N GLY A 691 93.02 6.55 -17.35
CA GLY A 691 93.31 7.87 -16.78
C GLY A 691 92.07 8.70 -16.43
N GLN A 692 90.86 8.32 -16.86
CA GLN A 692 89.60 8.95 -16.42
C GLN A 692 89.09 8.32 -15.11
N LYS A 693 88.45 9.13 -14.25
CA LYS A 693 87.82 8.62 -13.01
C LYS A 693 86.69 7.65 -13.37
N GLN A 694 86.85 6.37 -13.06
CA GLN A 694 85.81 5.35 -13.19
C GLN A 694 84.67 5.63 -12.19
N THR A 695 83.67 6.39 -12.62
CA THR A 695 82.49 6.69 -11.82
C THR A 695 81.42 5.62 -12.03
N ALA A 696 80.62 5.32 -11.00
CA ALA A 696 79.51 4.37 -11.08
C ALA A 696 78.57 4.69 -12.26
N SER A 697 78.34 5.97 -12.57
CA SER A 697 77.49 6.39 -13.68
C SER A 697 78.04 6.02 -15.05
N ALA A 698 79.36 6.18 -15.28
CA ALA A 698 79.99 5.82 -16.55
C ALA A 698 80.02 4.30 -16.77
N MET A 699 80.29 3.54 -15.71
CA MET A 699 80.25 2.07 -15.75
C MET A 699 78.83 1.55 -15.99
N LYS A 700 77.81 2.13 -15.31
CA LYS A 700 76.39 1.80 -15.55
C LYS A 700 75.94 2.14 -16.97
N ALA A 701 76.46 3.19 -17.59
CA ALA A 701 76.13 3.54 -18.98
C ALA A 701 76.63 2.46 -19.96
N CYS A 702 77.87 2.00 -19.79
CA CYS A 702 78.43 0.93 -20.61
C CYS A 702 77.70 -0.40 -20.41
N ILE A 703 77.33 -0.74 -19.16
CA ILE A 703 76.52 -1.93 -18.85
C ILE A 703 75.12 -1.82 -19.48
N LYS A 704 74.50 -0.64 -19.47
CA LYS A 704 73.21 -0.41 -20.12
C LYS A 704 73.29 -0.57 -21.64
N GLU A 705 74.33 -0.05 -22.29
CA GLU A 705 74.53 -0.21 -23.72
C GLU A 705 74.66 -1.68 -24.12
N TYR A 706 75.42 -2.47 -23.36
CA TYR A 706 75.54 -3.91 -23.59
C TYR A 706 74.23 -4.66 -23.33
N ASN A 707 73.54 -4.38 -22.23
CA ASN A 707 72.25 -5.03 -21.94
C ASN A 707 71.17 -4.75 -22.99
N VAL A 708 71.24 -3.62 -23.71
CA VAL A 708 70.35 -3.30 -24.85
C VAL A 708 70.65 -4.16 -26.09
N THR A 709 71.86 -4.70 -26.21
CA THR A 709 72.23 -5.62 -27.31
C THR A 709 71.77 -7.06 -27.09
N LEU A 710 71.36 -7.42 -25.87
CA LEU A 710 70.83 -8.73 -25.53
C LEU A 710 69.33 -8.84 -25.89
N PRO A 711 68.82 -10.05 -26.22
CA PRO A 711 67.40 -10.27 -26.39
C PRO A 711 66.61 -9.80 -25.17
N ALA A 712 65.50 -9.07 -25.41
CA ALA A 712 64.65 -8.57 -24.35
C ALA A 712 64.01 -9.74 -23.59
N GLN A 713 64.06 -9.68 -22.26
CA GLN A 713 63.36 -10.65 -21.42
C GLN A 713 61.85 -10.44 -21.50
N MET A 714 61.11 -11.55 -21.48
CA MET A 714 59.66 -11.58 -21.48
C MET A 714 59.14 -11.09 -20.14
N LYS A 715 58.07 -10.30 -20.16
CA LYS A 715 57.48 -9.75 -18.93
C LYS A 715 56.76 -10.87 -18.16
N THR A 716 57.15 -11.07 -16.90
CA THR A 716 56.58 -12.09 -16.01
C THR A 716 55.61 -11.51 -14.97
N SER A 717 55.17 -10.26 -15.17
CA SER A 717 54.24 -9.54 -14.30
C SER A 717 53.05 -9.01 -15.09
N GLY A 718 51.85 -9.12 -14.52
CA GLY A 718 50.61 -8.65 -15.14
C GLY A 718 49.41 -9.56 -14.84
N SER A 719 48.27 -9.28 -15.48
CA SER A 719 47.11 -10.19 -15.47
C SER A 719 47.39 -11.44 -16.29
N ARG A 720 46.56 -12.48 -16.09
CA ARG A 720 46.63 -13.72 -16.87
C ARG A 720 46.64 -13.47 -18.38
N ASP A 721 45.81 -12.53 -18.84
CA ASP A 721 45.69 -12.18 -20.25
C ASP A 721 46.97 -11.52 -20.78
N THR A 722 47.59 -10.60 -20.03
CA THR A 722 48.89 -10.04 -20.46
C THR A 722 50.00 -11.07 -20.44
N LEU A 723 49.97 -12.05 -19.53
CA LEU A 723 50.94 -13.14 -19.52
C LEU A 723 50.72 -14.11 -20.70
N LEU A 724 49.47 -14.35 -21.10
CA LEU A 724 49.14 -15.12 -22.31
C LEU A 724 49.60 -14.42 -23.59
N GLU A 725 49.48 -13.10 -23.67
CA GLU A 725 50.02 -12.32 -24.80
C GLU A 725 51.55 -12.45 -24.90
N GLN A 726 52.26 -12.46 -23.77
CA GLN A 726 53.69 -12.74 -23.75
C GLN A 726 53.99 -14.18 -24.15
N LEU A 727 53.21 -15.14 -23.66
CA LEU A 727 53.38 -16.56 -23.99
C LEU A 727 53.14 -16.83 -25.48
N ALA A 728 52.23 -16.09 -26.13
CA ALA A 728 51.92 -16.23 -27.55
C ALA A 728 53.12 -15.94 -28.47
N ILE A 729 54.07 -15.12 -28.01
CA ILE A 729 55.30 -14.80 -28.73
C ILE A 729 56.27 -15.99 -28.74
N ILE A 730 56.22 -16.84 -27.71
CA ILE A 730 57.17 -17.94 -27.47
C ILE A 730 56.58 -19.29 -27.89
N ASN A 731 55.31 -19.51 -27.59
CA ASN A 731 54.60 -20.76 -27.84
C ASN A 731 53.15 -20.46 -28.30
N PRO A 732 52.96 -20.10 -29.58
CA PRO A 732 51.65 -19.75 -30.13
C PRO A 732 50.69 -20.94 -30.15
N ASP A 733 51.19 -22.17 -30.31
CA ASP A 733 50.37 -23.38 -30.37
C ASP A 733 49.70 -23.69 -29.03
N LEU A 734 50.43 -23.51 -27.92
CA LEU A 734 49.87 -23.67 -26.57
C LEU A 734 48.79 -22.61 -26.27
N VAL A 735 49.01 -21.37 -26.68
CA VAL A 735 48.03 -20.29 -26.52
C VAL A 735 46.79 -20.55 -27.40
N ALA A 736 46.96 -21.07 -28.60
CA ALA A 736 45.85 -21.46 -29.47
C ALA A 736 45.02 -22.62 -28.88
N GLN A 737 45.67 -23.61 -28.24
CA GLN A 737 44.98 -24.68 -27.52
C GLN A 737 44.23 -24.16 -26.29
N GLU A 738 44.80 -23.19 -25.57
CA GLU A 738 44.17 -22.58 -24.41
C GLU A 738 42.96 -21.70 -24.81
N ALA A 739 43.04 -20.99 -25.94
CA ALA A 739 41.96 -20.17 -26.47
C ALA A 739 40.75 -20.99 -26.99
N GLN A 740 40.95 -22.27 -27.32
CA GLN A 740 39.88 -23.19 -27.72
C GLN A 740 39.09 -23.74 -26.52
N LYS A 741 39.57 -23.56 -25.29
CA LYS A 741 38.84 -24.02 -24.10
C LYS A 741 37.61 -23.13 -23.85
N PRO A 742 36.44 -23.72 -23.56
CA PRO A 742 35.26 -22.96 -23.19
C PRO A 742 35.52 -22.10 -21.95
N GLN A 743 35.04 -20.87 -21.96
CA GLN A 743 35.15 -19.97 -20.80
C GLN A 743 34.08 -20.34 -19.75
N PRO A 744 34.42 -20.26 -18.44
CA PRO A 744 33.44 -20.45 -17.39
C PRO A 744 32.37 -19.37 -17.44
N LEU A 745 31.14 -19.78 -17.16
CA LEU A 745 30.01 -18.87 -17.00
C LEU A 745 30.19 -17.98 -15.77
N LYS A 746 29.67 -16.75 -15.86
CA LYS A 746 29.73 -15.80 -14.75
C LYS A 746 28.78 -16.22 -13.63
N VAL A 747 29.30 -16.23 -12.41
CA VAL A 747 28.55 -16.52 -11.16
C VAL A 747 28.11 -15.24 -10.42
N SER A 748 28.47 -14.08 -10.98
CA SER A 748 28.14 -12.74 -10.50
C SER A 748 27.29 -11.99 -11.53
N GLY A 749 26.35 -11.19 -11.06
CA GLY A 749 25.36 -10.50 -11.91
C GLY A 749 24.00 -10.40 -11.23
N THR A 750 23.01 -9.87 -11.94
CA THR A 750 21.60 -9.87 -11.51
C THR A 750 21.01 -11.28 -11.60
N LYS A 751 19.86 -11.53 -10.94
CA LYS A 751 19.19 -12.84 -11.01
C LYS A 751 18.83 -13.21 -12.45
N ALA A 752 18.41 -12.23 -13.26
CA ALA A 752 18.12 -12.40 -14.68
C ALA A 752 19.37 -12.83 -15.50
N ASP A 753 20.53 -12.22 -15.24
CA ASP A 753 21.79 -12.61 -15.90
C ASP A 753 22.17 -14.06 -15.60
N LEU A 754 21.96 -14.50 -14.36
CA LEU A 754 22.23 -15.88 -13.93
C LEU A 754 21.25 -16.88 -14.54
N ILE A 755 19.96 -16.51 -14.64
CA ILE A 755 18.94 -17.31 -15.34
C ILE A 755 19.31 -17.50 -16.81
N GLN A 756 19.72 -16.43 -17.50
CA GLN A 756 20.15 -16.50 -18.89
C GLN A 756 21.40 -17.36 -19.07
N ALA A 757 22.36 -17.28 -18.13
CA ALA A 757 23.55 -18.12 -18.13
C ALA A 757 23.18 -19.61 -18.00
N VAL A 758 22.27 -19.97 -17.08
CA VAL A 758 21.79 -21.35 -16.94
C VAL A 758 21.05 -21.81 -18.20
N LYS A 759 20.16 -20.99 -18.78
CA LYS A 759 19.43 -21.32 -20.02
C LYS A 759 20.34 -21.56 -21.21
N SER A 760 21.49 -20.87 -21.29
CA SER A 760 22.47 -21.10 -22.36
C SER A 760 23.08 -22.51 -22.35
N VAL A 761 23.03 -23.20 -21.21
CA VAL A 761 23.60 -24.54 -21.01
C VAL A 761 22.52 -25.61 -20.85
N LYS A 762 21.44 -25.28 -20.13
CA LYS A 762 20.29 -26.15 -19.86
C LYS A 762 18.98 -25.39 -20.17
N PRO A 763 18.57 -25.33 -21.46
CA PRO A 763 17.41 -24.54 -21.88
C PRO A 763 16.09 -25.03 -21.29
N ASP A 764 15.97 -26.31 -20.96
CA ASP A 764 14.75 -26.92 -20.40
C ASP A 764 14.58 -26.70 -18.89
N THR A 765 15.46 -25.91 -18.27
CA THR A 765 15.42 -25.63 -16.82
C THR A 765 14.22 -24.74 -16.50
N VAL A 766 13.38 -25.20 -15.58
CA VAL A 766 12.22 -24.45 -15.11
C VAL A 766 12.63 -23.53 -13.95
N PHE A 767 12.27 -22.25 -14.04
CA PHE A 767 12.49 -21.27 -12.98
C PHE A 767 11.15 -20.92 -12.34
N ALA A 768 11.10 -20.96 -11.01
CA ALA A 768 9.87 -20.67 -10.28
C ALA A 768 9.39 -19.22 -10.51
N ASP A 769 10.33 -18.27 -10.57
CA ASP A 769 10.05 -16.87 -10.87
C ASP A 769 9.34 -16.70 -12.21
N GLU A 770 9.83 -17.35 -13.27
CA GLU A 770 9.24 -17.22 -14.62
C GLU A 770 7.83 -17.80 -14.70
N LEU A 771 7.56 -18.90 -13.98
CA LEU A 771 6.22 -19.46 -13.88
C LEU A 771 5.25 -18.51 -13.17
N LEU A 772 5.72 -17.88 -12.08
CA LEU A 772 4.91 -16.93 -11.31
C LEU A 772 4.73 -15.61 -12.06
N ASP A 773 5.75 -15.14 -12.76
CA ASP A 773 5.69 -13.93 -13.59
C ASP A 773 4.75 -14.15 -14.78
N ALA A 774 4.82 -15.29 -15.47
CA ALA A 774 3.88 -15.63 -16.55
C ALA A 774 2.43 -15.73 -16.05
N TRP A 775 2.22 -16.23 -14.83
CA TRP A 775 0.90 -16.24 -14.19
C TRP A 775 0.40 -14.81 -13.88
N ARG A 776 1.28 -13.93 -13.37
CA ARG A 776 0.96 -12.51 -13.08
C ARG A 776 0.72 -11.68 -14.35
N GLU A 777 1.42 -11.98 -15.43
CA GLU A 777 1.20 -11.35 -16.74
C GLU A 777 -0.21 -11.61 -17.29
N ASN A 778 -0.86 -12.70 -16.84
CA ASN A 778 -2.27 -12.98 -17.07
C ASN A 778 -2.76 -12.74 -18.51
N PRO A 779 -2.18 -13.40 -19.52
CA PRO A 779 -2.45 -13.12 -20.93
C PRO A 779 -3.92 -13.34 -21.36
N GLY A 780 -4.70 -14.07 -20.55
CA GLY A 780 -6.13 -14.30 -20.78
C GLY A 780 -7.06 -13.33 -20.05
N ASP A 781 -6.55 -12.33 -19.33
CA ASP A 781 -7.33 -11.37 -18.53
C ASP A 781 -8.36 -12.06 -17.59
N LYS A 782 -7.93 -13.20 -17.03
CA LYS A 782 -8.68 -14.05 -16.09
C LYS A 782 -8.54 -13.55 -14.66
N ILE A 783 -9.40 -13.98 -13.75
CA ILE A 783 -9.28 -13.60 -12.34
C ILE A 783 -8.13 -14.38 -11.70
N LEU A 784 -7.09 -13.68 -11.23
CA LEU A 784 -5.94 -14.31 -10.58
C LEU A 784 -6.32 -14.85 -9.19
N VAL A 785 -6.01 -16.13 -8.95
CA VAL A 785 -6.26 -16.82 -7.68
C VAL A 785 -4.95 -17.40 -7.13
N THR A 786 -4.54 -16.95 -5.96
CA THR A 786 -3.37 -17.53 -5.27
C THR A 786 -3.67 -18.95 -4.76
N ARG A 787 -2.64 -19.73 -4.52
CA ARG A 787 -2.77 -21.09 -3.95
C ARG A 787 -3.45 -21.11 -2.60
N GLN A 788 -3.18 -20.13 -1.74
CA GLN A 788 -3.84 -20.03 -0.44
C GLN A 788 -5.33 -19.77 -0.61
N GLN A 789 -5.71 -18.82 -1.49
CA GLN A 789 -7.11 -18.54 -1.77
C GLN A 789 -7.84 -19.75 -2.36
N TYR A 790 -7.19 -20.45 -3.29
CA TYR A 790 -7.74 -21.67 -3.88
C TYR A 790 -7.92 -22.79 -2.84
N ALA A 791 -6.93 -22.99 -1.96
CA ALA A 791 -7.01 -23.97 -0.89
C ALA A 791 -8.17 -23.66 0.08
N THR A 792 -8.36 -22.38 0.45
CA THR A 792 -9.50 -21.95 1.27
C THR A 792 -10.83 -22.21 0.57
N ALA A 793 -10.93 -21.89 -0.73
CA ALA A 793 -12.14 -22.12 -1.50
C ALA A 793 -12.49 -23.62 -1.61
N LEU A 794 -11.49 -24.49 -1.78
CA LEU A 794 -11.67 -25.95 -1.74
C LEU A 794 -12.09 -26.46 -0.36
N ALA A 795 -11.57 -25.87 0.73
CA ALA A 795 -12.01 -26.21 2.09
C ALA A 795 -13.48 -25.84 2.31
N ILE A 796 -13.91 -24.68 1.80
CA ILE A 796 -15.32 -24.23 1.83
C ILE A 796 -16.21 -25.16 1.01
N GLN A 797 -15.81 -25.50 -0.22
CA GLN A 797 -16.53 -26.46 -1.07
C GLN A 797 -16.68 -27.83 -0.37
N SER A 798 -15.61 -28.29 0.26
CA SER A 798 -15.63 -29.54 1.04
C SER A 798 -16.63 -29.47 2.19
N ALA A 799 -16.70 -28.34 2.91
CA ALA A 799 -17.69 -28.14 3.97
C ALA A 799 -19.13 -28.12 3.44
N LEU A 800 -19.38 -27.45 2.30
CA LEU A 800 -20.67 -27.43 1.62
C LEU A 800 -21.15 -28.83 1.24
N TYR A 801 -20.26 -29.63 0.65
CA TYR A 801 -20.55 -31.00 0.23
C TYR A 801 -20.69 -31.98 1.40
N ALA A 802 -19.95 -31.77 2.48
CA ALA A 802 -20.06 -32.59 3.69
C ALA A 802 -21.35 -32.30 4.50
N HIS A 803 -21.95 -31.13 4.34
CA HIS A 803 -23.15 -30.76 5.09
C HIS A 803 -24.36 -31.64 4.68
N PRO A 804 -25.11 -32.24 5.62
CA PRO A 804 -26.09 -33.29 5.32
C PRO A 804 -27.24 -32.88 4.38
N GLU A 805 -27.64 -31.62 4.40
CA GLU A 805 -28.74 -31.07 3.58
C GLU A 805 -28.20 -30.33 2.36
N ALA A 806 -27.38 -29.29 2.56
CA ALA A 806 -26.71 -28.58 1.47
C ALA A 806 -25.99 -29.51 0.48
N GLY A 807 -25.24 -30.51 0.94
CA GLY A 807 -24.56 -31.47 0.08
C GLY A 807 -25.53 -32.26 -0.82
N LYS A 808 -26.72 -32.63 -0.30
CA LYS A 808 -27.76 -33.30 -1.10
C LYS A 808 -28.36 -32.38 -2.17
N LEU A 809 -28.58 -31.11 -1.85
CA LEU A 809 -29.09 -30.12 -2.81
C LEU A 809 -28.04 -29.82 -3.89
N LEU A 810 -26.80 -29.57 -3.46
CA LEU A 810 -25.69 -29.24 -4.35
C LEU A 810 -25.31 -30.40 -5.26
N GLN A 811 -25.40 -31.66 -4.83
CA GLN A 811 -24.99 -32.81 -5.65
C GLN A 811 -26.17 -33.54 -6.32
N ASN A 812 -27.36 -32.94 -6.30
CA ASN A 812 -28.53 -33.56 -6.91
C ASN A 812 -28.37 -33.64 -8.45
N PRO A 813 -28.53 -34.81 -9.08
CA PRO A 813 -28.41 -34.95 -10.54
C PRO A 813 -29.49 -34.19 -11.33
N THR A 814 -30.63 -33.84 -10.74
CA THR A 814 -31.69 -33.05 -11.40
C THR A 814 -31.44 -31.54 -11.31
N ARG A 815 -30.33 -31.11 -10.71
CA ARG A 815 -30.00 -29.69 -10.59
C ARG A 815 -29.68 -29.08 -11.95
N ALA A 816 -30.23 -27.91 -12.20
CA ALA A 816 -29.85 -27.03 -13.28
C ALA A 816 -29.34 -25.72 -12.68
N VAL A 817 -28.18 -25.27 -13.13
CA VAL A 817 -27.42 -24.17 -12.55
C VAL A 817 -27.54 -22.94 -13.46
N GLU A 818 -27.70 -21.75 -12.86
CA GLU A 818 -27.75 -20.46 -13.56
C GLU A 818 -28.83 -20.38 -14.68
N VAL A 819 -29.95 -21.10 -14.50
CA VAL A 819 -31.07 -21.09 -15.45
C VAL A 819 -31.76 -19.72 -15.44
N SER A 820 -31.89 -19.13 -16.62
CA SER A 820 -32.47 -17.80 -16.80
C SER A 820 -33.93 -17.88 -17.19
N TYR A 821 -34.76 -17.08 -16.54
CA TYR A 821 -36.17 -16.93 -16.86
C TYR A 821 -36.45 -15.50 -17.26
N PHE A 822 -37.12 -15.35 -18.40
CA PHE A 822 -37.66 -14.08 -18.88
C PHE A 822 -39.18 -14.15 -18.81
N GLY A 823 -39.81 -13.05 -18.42
CA GLY A 823 -41.25 -12.99 -18.23
C GLY A 823 -41.78 -11.58 -18.43
N ILE A 824 -43.10 -11.47 -18.32
CA ILE A 824 -43.81 -10.19 -18.28
C ILE A 824 -44.51 -10.14 -16.94
N ASP A 825 -44.39 -9.02 -16.23
CA ASP A 825 -45.15 -8.79 -15.02
C ASP A 825 -46.63 -8.52 -15.37
N ASP A 826 -47.53 -9.40 -14.94
CA ASP A 826 -48.95 -9.36 -15.32
C ASP A 826 -49.66 -8.04 -14.91
N ASP A 827 -49.19 -7.39 -13.84
CA ASP A 827 -49.82 -6.17 -13.31
C ASP A 827 -49.41 -4.92 -14.08
N THR A 828 -48.17 -4.85 -14.52
CA THR A 828 -47.57 -3.64 -15.13
C THR A 828 -47.28 -3.77 -16.61
N GLY A 829 -47.22 -4.99 -17.14
CA GLY A 829 -46.76 -5.27 -18.50
C GLY A 829 -45.26 -5.07 -18.71
N LEU A 830 -44.49 -4.79 -17.65
CA LEU A 830 -43.05 -4.64 -17.75
C LEU A 830 -42.38 -6.00 -17.91
N GLU A 831 -41.37 -6.05 -18.76
CA GLU A 831 -40.52 -7.22 -18.90
C GLU A 831 -39.68 -7.41 -17.64
N ILE A 832 -39.54 -8.65 -17.19
CA ILE A 832 -38.80 -9.04 -15.99
C ILE A 832 -37.90 -10.22 -16.28
N ARG A 833 -36.79 -10.33 -15.54
CA ARG A 833 -35.89 -11.47 -15.62
C ARG A 833 -35.39 -11.92 -14.27
N VAL A 834 -35.22 -13.23 -14.11
CA VAL A 834 -34.64 -13.84 -12.92
C VAL A 834 -33.68 -14.94 -13.29
N ARG A 835 -32.71 -15.17 -12.40
CA ARG A 835 -31.76 -16.26 -12.49
C ARG A 835 -31.42 -16.71 -11.06
N PRO A 836 -32.12 -17.72 -10.51
CA PRO A 836 -31.68 -18.37 -9.28
C PRO A 836 -30.34 -19.08 -9.52
N ASP A 837 -29.51 -19.21 -8.48
CA ASP A 837 -28.21 -19.89 -8.63
C ASP A 837 -28.43 -21.36 -9.07
N VAL A 838 -29.42 -22.04 -8.47
CA VAL A 838 -29.81 -23.41 -8.82
C VAL A 838 -31.32 -23.58 -8.77
N GLU A 839 -31.84 -24.38 -9.70
CA GLU A 839 -33.15 -25.02 -9.60
C GLU A 839 -33.02 -26.54 -9.68
N LEU A 840 -33.93 -27.27 -9.03
CA LEU A 840 -34.01 -28.72 -9.13
C LEU A 840 -35.42 -29.21 -8.87
N GLU A 841 -35.71 -30.41 -9.35
CA GLU A 841 -36.93 -31.12 -8.98
C GLU A 841 -36.61 -32.17 -7.91
N TYR A 842 -37.32 -32.12 -6.79
CA TYR A 842 -37.15 -33.05 -5.67
C TYR A 842 -38.50 -33.37 -5.03
N GLU A 843 -38.83 -34.67 -4.95
CA GLU A 843 -40.10 -35.16 -4.39
C GLU A 843 -41.35 -34.54 -5.05
N GLY A 844 -41.26 -34.22 -6.36
CA GLY A 844 -42.34 -33.60 -7.12
C GLY A 844 -42.55 -32.10 -6.84
N LEU A 845 -41.60 -31.47 -6.14
CA LEU A 845 -41.55 -30.02 -5.92
C LEU A 845 -40.40 -29.41 -6.74
N ARG A 846 -40.65 -28.25 -7.32
CA ARG A 846 -39.63 -27.40 -7.94
C ARG A 846 -38.99 -26.52 -6.87
N ILE A 847 -37.72 -26.73 -6.62
CA ILE A 847 -36.98 -26.06 -5.56
C ILE A 847 -35.91 -25.18 -6.20
N GLY A 848 -35.89 -23.90 -5.81
CA GLY A 848 -34.75 -23.02 -6.06
C GLY A 848 -33.89 -22.86 -4.81
N PHE A 849 -32.60 -22.63 -4.99
CA PHE A 849 -31.79 -22.12 -3.91
C PHE A 849 -30.67 -21.22 -4.39
N ASP A 850 -30.22 -20.36 -3.49
CA ASP A 850 -29.09 -19.46 -3.68
C ASP A 850 -27.96 -19.80 -2.71
N LEU A 851 -26.72 -19.85 -3.22
CA LEU A 851 -25.51 -20.01 -2.42
C LEU A 851 -24.99 -18.62 -2.00
N LYS A 852 -24.77 -18.43 -0.70
CA LYS A 852 -24.36 -17.14 -0.13
C LYS A 852 -23.13 -17.33 0.77
N THR A 853 -22.01 -16.75 0.36
CA THR A 853 -20.80 -16.69 1.19
C THR A 853 -20.86 -15.48 2.13
N ILE A 854 -20.62 -15.69 3.42
CA ILE A 854 -20.68 -14.67 4.47
C ILE A 854 -19.45 -14.73 5.39
N SER A 855 -19.21 -13.67 6.17
CA SER A 855 -18.19 -13.63 7.23
C SER A 855 -18.89 -13.26 8.53
N MET A 856 -18.88 -14.17 9.50
CA MET A 856 -19.59 -14.08 10.78
C MET A 856 -18.86 -14.93 11.85
N TRP A 857 -17.56 -14.66 12.06
CA TRP A 857 -16.73 -15.37 13.03
C TRP A 857 -17.03 -15.02 14.49
N ASP A 858 -17.56 -13.83 14.77
CA ASP A 858 -17.76 -13.25 16.10
C ASP A 858 -19.19 -13.44 16.66
N VAL A 859 -20.05 -14.13 15.91
CA VAL A 859 -21.45 -14.31 16.26
C VAL A 859 -21.62 -15.55 17.14
N LYS A 860 -22.16 -15.36 18.35
CA LYS A 860 -22.52 -16.47 19.24
C LYS A 860 -23.57 -17.37 18.59
N GLU A 861 -23.48 -18.66 18.88
CA GLU A 861 -24.36 -19.69 18.30
C GLU A 861 -25.86 -19.38 18.44
N ASP A 862 -26.28 -18.91 19.62
CA ASP A 862 -27.66 -18.56 19.94
C ASP A 862 -28.17 -17.32 19.16
N ALA A 863 -27.26 -16.41 18.80
CA ALA A 863 -27.55 -15.22 18.02
C ALA A 863 -27.51 -15.45 16.50
N LEU A 864 -26.88 -16.53 16.03
CA LEU A 864 -26.59 -16.74 14.62
C LEU A 864 -27.85 -16.78 13.73
N LYS A 865 -28.90 -17.47 14.19
CA LYS A 865 -30.18 -17.55 13.45
C LYS A 865 -30.81 -16.16 13.26
N SER A 866 -30.84 -15.35 14.32
CA SER A 866 -31.35 -13.98 14.26
C SER A 866 -30.48 -13.10 13.37
N ARG A 867 -29.16 -13.31 13.36
CA ARG A 867 -28.23 -12.59 12.49
C ARG A 867 -28.45 -12.92 11.01
N LEU A 868 -28.63 -14.20 10.68
CA LEU A 868 -28.95 -14.65 9.32
C LEU A 868 -30.30 -14.11 8.86
N HIS A 869 -31.32 -14.12 9.72
CA HIS A 869 -32.62 -13.51 9.41
C HIS A 869 -32.48 -12.03 9.10
N ARG A 870 -31.73 -11.27 9.93
CA ARG A 870 -31.44 -9.86 9.67
C ARG A 870 -30.70 -9.67 8.34
N GLU A 871 -29.76 -10.54 8.00
CA GLU A 871 -29.05 -10.47 6.72
C GLU A 871 -30.00 -10.67 5.52
N ILE A 872 -30.91 -11.64 5.59
CA ILE A 872 -31.95 -11.88 4.56
C ILE A 872 -32.84 -10.65 4.35
N THR A 873 -33.23 -9.99 5.44
CA THR A 873 -34.08 -8.79 5.38
C THR A 873 -33.29 -7.58 4.87
N MET A 874 -32.13 -7.28 5.46
CA MET A 874 -31.31 -6.11 5.10
C MET A 874 -30.77 -6.14 3.66
N ARG A 875 -30.61 -7.34 3.07
CA ARG A 875 -30.10 -7.51 1.69
C ARG A 875 -31.21 -7.76 0.67
N ASP A 876 -32.47 -7.67 1.08
CA ASP A 876 -33.65 -7.96 0.25
C ASP A 876 -33.58 -9.34 -0.43
N TYR A 877 -33.01 -10.34 0.26
CA TYR A 877 -32.93 -11.70 -0.28
C TYR A 877 -34.31 -12.33 -0.38
N HIS A 878 -35.18 -12.09 0.62
CA HIS A 878 -36.57 -12.53 0.61
C HIS A 878 -37.37 -11.97 -0.59
N LEU A 879 -37.14 -10.71 -0.98
CA LEU A 879 -37.71 -10.13 -2.20
C LEU A 879 -37.24 -10.87 -3.45
N SER A 880 -35.93 -11.18 -3.55
CA SER A 880 -35.39 -11.93 -4.69
C SER A 880 -36.01 -13.32 -4.77
N ALA A 881 -36.05 -14.04 -3.65
CA ALA A 881 -36.69 -15.35 -3.57
C ALA A 881 -38.17 -15.31 -3.95
N GLY A 882 -38.91 -14.30 -3.48
CA GLY A 882 -40.31 -14.08 -3.87
C GLY A 882 -40.47 -13.86 -5.36
N MET A 883 -39.61 -13.02 -5.96
CA MET A 883 -39.57 -12.79 -7.41
C MET A 883 -39.20 -14.06 -8.18
N TYR A 884 -38.21 -14.83 -7.72
CA TYR A 884 -37.79 -16.09 -8.34
C TYR A 884 -38.92 -17.11 -8.34
N CYS A 885 -39.56 -17.32 -7.19
CA CYS A 885 -40.72 -18.20 -7.07
C CYS A 885 -41.91 -17.77 -7.93
N ASN A 886 -42.10 -16.46 -8.16
CA ASN A 886 -43.18 -15.96 -9.01
C ASN A 886 -42.89 -16.16 -10.51
N VAL A 887 -41.66 -15.88 -10.95
CA VAL A 887 -41.30 -15.86 -12.38
C VAL A 887 -40.89 -17.23 -12.89
N ALA A 888 -40.14 -18.00 -12.09
CA ALA A 888 -39.66 -19.32 -12.46
C ALA A 888 -40.60 -20.46 -12.02
N ASP A 889 -41.74 -20.14 -11.39
CA ASP A 889 -42.74 -21.09 -10.88
C ASP A 889 -42.10 -22.15 -9.95
N LEU A 890 -41.43 -21.67 -8.90
CA LEU A 890 -40.77 -22.50 -7.89
C LEU A 890 -41.65 -22.64 -6.66
N ASP A 891 -41.86 -23.88 -6.20
CA ASP A 891 -42.67 -24.22 -5.02
C ASP A 891 -41.99 -23.80 -3.71
N LYS A 892 -40.66 -23.96 -3.65
CA LYS A 892 -39.87 -23.65 -2.45
C LYS A 892 -38.56 -22.96 -2.79
N PHE A 893 -38.06 -22.20 -1.81
CA PHE A 893 -36.78 -21.53 -1.91
C PHE A 893 -35.94 -21.66 -0.64
N ALA A 894 -34.63 -21.82 -0.80
CA ALA A 894 -33.67 -21.82 0.30
C ALA A 894 -32.45 -20.95 0.03
N TRP A 895 -31.83 -20.43 1.09
CA TRP A 895 -30.47 -19.89 1.04
C TRP A 895 -29.51 -20.87 1.70
N ILE A 896 -28.44 -21.22 1.01
CA ILE A 896 -27.32 -21.96 1.57
C ILE A 896 -26.26 -20.94 1.97
N PHE A 897 -26.16 -20.65 3.26
CA PHE A 897 -25.10 -19.79 3.80
C PHE A 897 -23.87 -20.62 4.13
N VAL A 898 -22.70 -20.11 3.76
CA VAL A 898 -21.41 -20.68 4.18
C VAL A 898 -20.46 -19.60 4.65
N ASN A 899 -19.79 -19.87 5.78
CA ASN A 899 -18.83 -18.94 6.35
C ASN A 899 -17.47 -19.02 5.63
N LYS A 900 -16.97 -17.87 5.20
CA LYS A 900 -15.72 -17.76 4.44
C LYS A 900 -14.49 -17.45 5.29
N ASP A 901 -14.66 -17.29 6.60
CA ASP A 901 -13.53 -17.06 7.51
C ASP A 901 -12.63 -18.29 7.57
N GLU A 902 -11.32 -18.08 7.44
CA GLU A 902 -10.30 -19.12 7.30
C GLU A 902 -10.35 -20.12 8.48
N GLY A 903 -10.53 -21.41 8.17
CA GLY A 903 -10.58 -22.48 9.17
C GLY A 903 -11.90 -22.60 9.94
N TYR A 904 -12.91 -21.77 9.65
CA TYR A 904 -14.19 -21.78 10.35
C TYR A 904 -15.40 -21.78 9.37
N HIS A 905 -15.46 -22.80 8.53
CA HIS A 905 -16.43 -22.91 7.41
C HIS A 905 -17.74 -23.62 7.79
N TRP A 906 -18.50 -23.07 8.74
CA TRP A 906 -19.83 -23.60 9.03
C TRP A 906 -20.81 -23.32 7.88
N VAL A 907 -21.82 -24.18 7.74
CA VAL A 907 -22.85 -24.12 6.69
C VAL A 907 -24.22 -24.09 7.34
N ALA A 908 -25.12 -23.26 6.83
CA ALA A 908 -26.51 -23.20 7.26
C ALA A 908 -27.46 -23.17 6.06
N VAL A 909 -28.41 -24.09 6.01
CA VAL A 909 -29.51 -24.07 5.03
C VAL A 909 -30.72 -23.39 5.67
N VAL A 910 -31.16 -22.28 5.07
CA VAL A 910 -32.28 -21.47 5.57
C VAL A 910 -33.41 -21.51 4.55
N TRP A 911 -34.47 -22.25 4.86
CA TRP A 911 -35.67 -22.30 4.04
C TRP A 911 -36.52 -21.05 4.23
N ALA A 912 -36.98 -20.47 3.12
CA ALA A 912 -37.95 -19.40 3.15
C ALA A 912 -39.34 -19.96 3.55
N SER A 913 -39.97 -19.37 4.56
CA SER A 913 -41.35 -19.72 4.91
C SER A 913 -42.33 -19.15 3.87
N GLU A 914 -43.52 -19.73 3.77
CA GLU A 914 -44.58 -19.25 2.87
C GLU A 914 -44.89 -17.76 3.10
N SER A 915 -45.01 -17.33 4.37
CA SER A 915 -45.26 -15.92 4.70
C SER A 915 -44.10 -14.99 4.33
N LEU A 916 -42.85 -15.47 4.41
CA LEU A 916 -41.69 -14.67 4.00
C LEU A 916 -41.61 -14.53 2.47
N LEU A 917 -41.94 -15.58 1.73
CA LEU A 917 -42.05 -15.54 0.28
C LEU A 917 -43.21 -14.66 -0.18
N GLU A 918 -44.36 -14.74 0.50
CA GLU A 918 -45.51 -13.87 0.23
C GLU A 918 -45.16 -12.39 0.46
N LEU A 919 -44.49 -12.06 1.57
CA LEU A 919 -43.97 -10.72 1.83
C LEU A 919 -43.05 -10.26 0.69
N GLY A 920 -42.06 -11.08 0.31
CA GLY A 920 -41.14 -10.75 -0.78
C GLY A 920 -41.84 -10.54 -2.12
N LYS A 921 -42.86 -11.33 -2.45
CA LYS A 921 -43.70 -11.17 -3.65
C LYS A 921 -44.48 -9.85 -3.64
N LEU A 922 -45.06 -9.48 -2.49
CA LEU A 922 -45.83 -8.24 -2.36
C LEU A 922 -44.92 -7.00 -2.47
N GLU A 923 -43.76 -7.02 -1.83
CA GLU A 923 -42.78 -5.93 -1.94
C GLU A 923 -42.23 -5.80 -3.36
N TYR A 924 -41.88 -6.92 -4.01
CA TYR A 924 -41.50 -6.94 -5.43
C TYR A 924 -42.56 -6.27 -6.31
N ARG A 925 -43.84 -6.67 -6.18
CA ARG A 925 -44.95 -6.10 -6.97
C ARG A 925 -45.13 -4.61 -6.68
N GLN A 926 -45.04 -4.20 -5.43
CA GLN A 926 -45.11 -2.79 -5.06
C GLN A 926 -44.00 -1.99 -5.75
N THR A 927 -42.76 -2.47 -5.71
CA THR A 927 -41.62 -1.79 -6.32
C THR A 927 -41.73 -1.74 -7.85
N ILE A 928 -42.14 -2.83 -8.51
CA ILE A 928 -42.33 -2.85 -9.96
C ILE A 928 -43.43 -1.88 -10.41
N ARG A 929 -44.56 -1.79 -9.68
CA ARG A 929 -45.59 -0.77 -9.96
C ARG A 929 -45.06 0.65 -9.80
N SER A 930 -44.22 0.89 -8.80
CA SER A 930 -43.58 2.19 -8.62
C SER A 930 -42.62 2.52 -9.77
N ILE A 931 -41.86 1.54 -10.27
CA ILE A 931 -41.01 1.72 -11.45
C ILE A 931 -41.87 2.01 -12.69
N ALA A 932 -42.94 1.24 -12.93
CA ALA A 932 -43.85 1.45 -14.05
C ALA A 932 -44.44 2.86 -14.05
N ASN A 933 -44.97 3.30 -12.90
CA ASN A 933 -45.50 4.64 -12.73
C ASN A 933 -44.44 5.72 -13.00
N ALA A 934 -43.21 5.55 -12.48
CA ALA A 934 -42.13 6.50 -12.71
C ALA A 934 -41.67 6.54 -14.18
N MET A 935 -41.70 5.40 -14.88
CA MET A 935 -41.44 5.35 -16.32
C MET A 935 -42.54 6.07 -17.11
N ASP A 936 -43.81 5.92 -16.72
CA ASP A 936 -44.95 6.56 -17.38
C ASP A 936 -45.01 8.07 -17.14
N THR A 937 -44.71 8.53 -15.92
CA THR A 937 -44.77 9.96 -15.55
C THR A 937 -43.46 10.72 -15.82
N GLY A 938 -42.33 10.01 -15.88
CA GLY A 938 -41.00 10.60 -15.87
C GLY A 938 -40.55 11.14 -14.51
N GLU A 939 -41.32 10.89 -13.44
CA GLU A 939 -41.01 11.36 -12.09
C GLU A 939 -40.28 10.29 -11.28
N TRP A 940 -39.03 10.58 -10.91
CA TRP A 940 -38.17 9.70 -10.11
C TRP A 940 -37.88 10.33 -8.74
N PRO A 941 -38.76 10.15 -7.74
CA PRO A 941 -38.67 10.86 -6.47
C PRO A 941 -37.39 10.53 -5.70
N ALA A 942 -36.87 11.54 -4.99
CA ALA A 942 -35.79 11.40 -4.03
C ALA A 942 -36.18 10.48 -2.87
N PRO A 943 -35.22 9.85 -2.16
CA PRO A 943 -35.52 8.95 -1.04
C PRO A 943 -36.28 9.64 0.12
N ILE A 944 -36.08 10.94 0.30
CA ILE A 944 -36.79 11.77 1.28
C ILE A 944 -37.34 12.97 0.51
N THR A 945 -38.67 13.12 0.50
CA THR A 945 -39.36 14.19 -0.23
C THR A 945 -39.98 15.24 0.69
N GLU A 946 -40.10 14.94 1.98
CA GLU A 946 -40.74 15.78 2.99
C GLU A 946 -39.84 15.92 4.22
N ASP A 947 -39.90 17.07 4.89
CA ASP A 947 -39.27 17.26 6.20
C ASP A 947 -39.95 16.36 7.23
N TYR A 948 -39.17 15.65 8.06
CA TYR A 948 -39.69 14.78 9.11
C TYR A 948 -39.06 15.09 10.46
N THR A 949 -39.75 14.71 11.53
CA THR A 949 -39.21 14.74 12.90
C THR A 949 -38.75 13.34 13.27
N ASP A 950 -37.55 13.23 13.84
CA ASP A 950 -37.04 11.95 14.34
C ASP A 950 -37.86 11.47 15.55
N GLU A 951 -38.41 10.25 15.46
CA GLU A 951 -39.23 9.64 16.51
C GLU A 951 -38.52 8.41 17.09
N LEU A 952 -38.71 8.17 18.39
CA LEU A 952 -38.15 6.99 19.04
C LEU A 952 -38.75 5.71 18.43
N ASN A 953 -37.90 4.77 18.07
CA ASN A 953 -38.33 3.44 17.64
C ASN A 953 -38.96 2.65 18.82
N ASP A 954 -39.65 1.54 18.51
CA ASP A 954 -40.33 0.71 19.52
C ASP A 954 -39.41 0.21 20.66
N TYR A 955 -38.12 0.06 20.41
CA TYR A 955 -37.16 -0.33 21.43
C TYR A 955 -36.86 0.85 22.36
N ASP A 956 -36.60 2.02 21.81
CA ASP A 956 -36.32 3.24 22.57
C ASP A 956 -37.55 3.77 23.29
N LEU A 957 -38.76 3.57 22.75
CA LEU A 957 -40.02 3.83 23.45
C LEU A 957 -40.17 2.93 24.67
N ARG A 958 -39.93 1.62 24.52
CA ARG A 958 -39.96 0.69 25.66
C ARG A 958 -38.88 0.99 26.69
N ARG A 959 -37.69 1.38 26.25
CA ARG A 959 -36.60 1.81 27.12
C ARG A 959 -36.97 3.09 27.88
N LEU A 960 -37.57 4.07 27.20
CA LEU A 960 -38.06 5.31 27.80
C LEU A 960 -39.15 5.02 28.83
N ASP A 961 -40.10 4.16 28.52
CA ASP A 961 -41.17 3.78 29.44
C ASP A 961 -40.61 3.04 30.67
N ALA A 962 -39.65 2.13 30.48
CA ALA A 962 -38.97 1.46 31.58
C ALA A 962 -38.21 2.46 32.48
N LEU A 963 -37.54 3.46 31.89
CA LEU A 963 -36.86 4.50 32.64
C LEU A 963 -37.84 5.44 33.35
N ARG A 964 -39.01 5.72 32.75
CA ARG A 964 -40.10 6.49 33.38
C ARG A 964 -40.73 5.76 34.56
N GLU A 965 -40.84 4.44 34.51
CA GLU A 965 -41.31 3.64 35.65
C GLU A 965 -40.31 3.61 36.81
N MET A 966 -39.02 3.84 36.53
CA MET A 966 -37.95 3.91 37.53
C MET A 966 -37.76 5.32 38.14
N ALA A 967 -38.28 6.36 37.49
CA ALA A 967 -38.20 7.77 37.93
C ALA A 967 -39.42 8.17 38.75
#